data_AF-A0A2V2S010-F1
#
_entry.id   AF-A0A2V2S010-F1
#
_cell.length_a   1.000
_cell.length_b   1.000
_cell.length_c   1.000
_cell.angle_alpha   90.00
_cell.angle_beta   90.00
_cell.angle_gamma   90.00
#
_symmetry.space_group_name_H-M   'P 1'
#
loop_
_entity.id
_entity.type
_entity.pdbx_description
1 polymer ?
#
loop_
_entity_poly.entity_id
_entity_poly.type
_entity_poly.pdbx_seq_one_letter_code
_entity_poly.pdbx_strand_id
1 'polypeptide(L)'
;MSMKLPAQFTAAHAGCGADHRQRTTDRRRAESRSEDRNRNSSAVPARTCSARRRKPSVETLGYYLPCPRHYAESTMPNSGGFRRERLRYVAVAWLAMVMGAHCRLAAEPLTNAADILALPAEEALKGLAVQVRGVVTAGEPTWGGRFFVQDKTSGVFVENISTNQPVAGDLLEVSGVTHPGAFAPIITRPKWRKIGTASLPEAKSVPIEQIMSGAEDSQRVEVTGIVRAVQTGPVNVDLDIASGGYRLHAFPKAAPGLNAESLIGARVRINGTAAATFNQTLRHLISVVLFVPVAADFVVEKTEPVDPFEKPVLPLKGIAQYQKGLLPGQRVHVKGVVTLQRAGEDLFLEDGSGGLHVQSRQTAFFAVGDVVEAVGFPDFEHFLPVLDDAVIKRTGEPPAPAAPKKVTVREIQDGLHHADLVKFEAKLLDRTVKQSRPHGLRAAKKAPALTSTVLLLQADDQLFTAEAESAQALAALNSLSIGSLVEVSGVCFTESGEDKKLKSLQMLLPDAASVKLLKAPSWWTPKRLLIGLGIVMAVLAVAISWIVMVSKRNLVLNQLVREKEKAQGELQLAHDQLEERVKERTAQLKFQITARKEAEVEFKAVLAERTRLAQEIHDTLEQSLMGIGLQLDMTSKLFPTDVKSANHHLDLAADMVAQSQVEVRRSVWDLRSRALEQFDLPGALVASGKQLTDGTDIHFEVNTKGRVRPLPETIEENLLRIAQEAMANVIKHSEATSASIELDYGPQTVLMEIRDNGKGFDLGNCNGAGDGHFGLVGISERAKRLGTEAVFDSKPGEGTTLRLRVTIDQEVTPQESIPEDMVAK
;
A
#
# COMPACT_ATOMS: atom_id res chain seq x y z
N MET A 1 5.49 -27.45 41.93
CA MET A 1 4.83 -27.95 43.16
C MET A 1 3.35 -28.18 42.86
N SER A 2 2.67 -29.01 43.65
CA SER A 2 1.47 -29.73 43.18
C SER A 2 0.11 -29.07 43.49
N MET A 3 -0.88 -29.35 42.63
CA MET A 3 -2.34 -29.31 42.94
C MET A 3 -2.96 -27.91 43.18
N LYS A 4 -4.30 -27.72 43.10
CA LYS A 4 -5.43 -28.66 42.96
C LYS A 4 -6.61 -28.02 42.21
N LEU A 5 -7.41 -28.83 41.50
CA LEU A 5 -8.83 -28.53 41.19
C LEU A 5 -9.72 -29.04 42.34
N PRO A 6 -10.94 -28.52 42.51
CA PRO A 6 -12.10 -29.31 42.05
C PRO A 6 -13.21 -28.46 41.37
N ALA A 7 -14.19 -29.16 40.79
CA ALA A 7 -15.39 -28.58 40.17
C ALA A 7 -16.64 -28.78 41.05
N GLN A 8 -17.74 -28.10 40.71
CA GLN A 8 -19.10 -28.44 41.14
C GLN A 8 -20.12 -28.20 39.98
N PHE A 9 -21.39 -28.53 40.21
CA PHE A 9 -22.29 -29.09 39.18
C PHE A 9 -23.76 -28.57 39.33
N THR A 10 -24.63 -28.94 38.36
CA THR A 10 -26.13 -28.82 38.36
C THR A 10 -26.78 -27.42 38.23
N ALA A 11 -28.06 -27.25 37.84
CA ALA A 11 -28.90 -27.91 36.80
C ALA A 11 -30.29 -27.22 36.65
N ALA A 12 -30.92 -27.30 35.46
CA ALA A 12 -32.36 -27.04 35.16
C ALA A 12 -32.87 -25.57 35.34
N HIS A 13 -34.04 -25.12 34.83
CA HIS A 13 -35.26 -25.82 34.34
C HIS A 13 -36.10 -24.97 33.32
N ALA A 14 -36.80 -25.62 32.36
CA ALA A 14 -37.97 -25.15 31.55
C ALA A 14 -37.87 -23.86 30.68
N GLY A 15 -38.66 -23.58 29.63
CA GLY A 15 -39.77 -24.26 28.91
C GLY A 15 -40.54 -23.20 28.04
N CYS A 16 -41.49 -23.47 27.12
CA CYS A 16 -41.98 -24.69 26.44
C CYS A 16 -42.89 -24.29 25.23
N GLY A 17 -43.09 -25.14 24.20
CA GLY A 17 -44.00 -24.95 23.03
C GLY A 17 -43.36 -25.46 21.71
N ALA A 18 -43.93 -26.35 20.87
CA ALA A 18 -45.26 -26.45 20.22
C ALA A 18 -45.35 -25.60 18.92
N ASP A 19 -45.85 -26.06 17.75
CA ASP A 19 -46.55 -27.31 17.40
C ASP A 19 -46.45 -27.67 15.87
N HIS A 20 -46.73 -28.94 15.52
CA HIS A 20 -47.23 -29.46 14.20
C HIS A 20 -46.39 -29.27 12.90
N ARG A 21 -46.51 -30.06 11.80
CA ARG A 21 -47.42 -31.17 11.38
C ARG A 21 -46.80 -32.06 10.27
N GLN A 22 -47.18 -33.35 10.19
CA GLN A 22 -47.25 -34.30 9.01
C GLN A 22 -45.95 -34.52 8.14
N ARG A 23 -45.52 -35.72 7.69
CA ARG A 23 -46.13 -36.86 6.94
C ARG A 23 -46.65 -36.45 5.52
N THR A 24 -46.44 -37.19 4.41
CA THR A 24 -46.14 -38.64 4.22
C THR A 24 -45.42 -38.93 2.87
N THR A 25 -45.15 -40.22 2.58
CA THR A 25 -44.41 -40.79 1.42
C THR A 25 -45.26 -41.17 0.20
N ASP A 26 -44.69 -41.16 -1.03
CA ASP A 26 -44.83 -42.18 -2.12
C ASP A 26 -44.13 -41.71 -3.44
N ARG A 27 -44.00 -42.46 -4.57
CA ARG A 27 -43.49 -43.84 -4.85
C ARG A 27 -43.44 -44.12 -6.39
N ARG A 28 -42.52 -45.00 -6.86
CA ARG A 28 -42.45 -45.60 -8.24
C ARG A 28 -42.13 -44.59 -9.38
N ARG A 29 -41.70 -44.95 -10.61
CA ARG A 29 -41.44 -46.21 -11.38
C ARG A 29 -40.18 -45.93 -12.28
N ALA A 30 -39.22 -46.82 -12.57
CA ALA A 30 -39.22 -47.92 -13.56
C ALA A 30 -39.66 -47.49 -15.00
N GLU A 31 -39.09 -47.92 -16.14
CA GLU A 31 -38.09 -48.92 -16.60
C GLU A 31 -37.42 -48.37 -17.91
N SER A 32 -36.31 -48.80 -18.54
CA SER A 32 -35.25 -49.85 -18.39
C SER A 32 -33.93 -49.29 -19.02
N ARG A 33 -32.91 -49.92 -19.68
CA ARG A 33 -32.55 -51.28 -20.18
C ARG A 33 -31.03 -51.35 -20.54
N SER A 34 -30.45 -52.55 -20.75
CA SER A 34 -29.28 -52.97 -21.60
C SER A 34 -28.02 -52.07 -21.75
N GLU A 35 -26.76 -52.57 -21.72
CA GLU A 35 -26.24 -53.95 -21.59
C GLU A 35 -24.72 -53.96 -21.21
N ASP A 36 -24.23 -55.13 -20.79
CA ASP A 36 -22.85 -55.69 -20.82
C ASP A 36 -21.62 -54.82 -21.24
N ARG A 37 -20.40 -54.96 -20.66
CA ARG A 37 -19.85 -56.08 -19.86
C ARG A 37 -18.58 -55.71 -19.05
N ASN A 38 -18.30 -56.51 -18.02
CA ASN A 38 -16.99 -57.02 -17.51
C ASN A 38 -15.66 -56.29 -17.89
N ARG A 39 -14.66 -56.15 -17.00
CA ARG A 39 -14.40 -56.87 -15.73
C ARG A 39 -13.42 -56.15 -14.78
N ASN A 40 -13.61 -56.42 -13.49
CA ASN A 40 -12.66 -56.67 -12.39
C ASN A 40 -11.15 -56.80 -12.69
N SER A 41 -10.22 -56.70 -11.72
CA SER A 41 -10.09 -56.08 -10.37
C SER A 41 -8.83 -56.67 -9.70
N SER A 42 -8.33 -56.09 -8.60
CA SER A 42 -7.53 -56.79 -7.53
C SER A 42 -6.17 -57.44 -7.92
N ALA A 43 -5.21 -57.73 -7.02
CA ALA A 43 -4.93 -57.22 -5.66
C ALA A 43 -3.51 -57.65 -5.16
N VAL A 44 -2.70 -56.67 -4.73
CA VAL A 44 -1.70 -56.76 -3.63
C VAL A 44 -0.55 -57.81 -3.85
N PRO A 45 0.23 -58.33 -2.87
CA PRO A 45 1.67 -58.04 -2.79
C PRO A 45 2.65 -59.23 -2.93
N ALA A 46 3.96 -58.91 -3.02
CA ALA A 46 5.04 -59.83 -2.67
C ALA A 46 6.16 -59.14 -1.87
N ARG A 47 6.71 -59.84 -0.85
CA ARG A 47 7.96 -59.49 -0.16
C ARG A 47 9.14 -60.16 -0.85
N THR A 48 10.35 -59.64 -0.68
CA THR A 48 11.53 -60.50 -0.49
C THR A 48 12.65 -59.74 0.22
N CYS A 49 13.54 -60.50 0.89
CA CYS A 49 14.69 -59.97 1.62
C CYS A 49 15.94 -60.75 1.20
N SER A 50 17.08 -60.08 1.03
CA SER A 50 18.38 -60.75 1.03
C SER A 50 19.48 -59.81 1.53
N ALA A 51 20.35 -60.31 2.39
CA ALA A 51 21.53 -59.60 2.86
C ALA A 51 22.74 -59.94 1.99
N ARG A 52 23.68 -59.00 1.81
CA ARG A 52 25.03 -59.29 1.30
C ARG A 52 26.09 -58.97 2.35
N ARG A 53 27.09 -59.85 2.41
CA ARG A 53 28.15 -59.88 3.43
C ARG A 53 29.11 -58.69 3.26
N ARG A 54 29.56 -58.10 4.38
CA ARG A 54 30.77 -57.26 4.40
C ARG A 54 32.00 -58.12 4.10
N LYS A 55 32.95 -57.58 3.35
CA LYS A 55 34.37 -57.96 3.43
C LYS A 55 35.13 -56.78 4.06
N PRO A 56 36.17 -56.99 4.88
CA PRO A 56 37.09 -55.93 5.25
C PRO A 56 38.00 -55.59 4.06
N SER A 57 38.08 -54.32 3.70
CA SER A 57 39.04 -53.79 2.73
C SER A 57 40.21 -53.14 3.47
N VAL A 58 41.34 -53.84 3.53
CA VAL A 58 42.61 -53.23 3.93
C VAL A 58 43.15 -52.50 2.69
N GLU A 59 43.02 -51.18 2.64
CA GLU A 59 43.51 -50.35 1.52
C GLU A 59 44.84 -49.69 1.89
N THR A 60 45.93 -50.17 1.31
CA THR A 60 47.27 -49.61 1.47
C THR A 60 47.40 -48.29 0.72
N LEU A 61 47.94 -47.24 1.35
CA LEU A 61 48.20 -45.96 0.67
C LEU A 61 49.27 -46.13 -0.42
N GLY A 62 48.96 -45.68 -1.63
CA GLY A 62 49.88 -45.64 -2.77
C GLY A 62 49.82 -44.30 -3.49
N TYR A 63 50.87 -43.49 -3.36
CA TYR A 63 51.04 -42.27 -4.15
C TYR A 63 51.45 -42.63 -5.59
N TYR A 64 50.46 -42.74 -6.48
CA TYR A 64 50.71 -42.94 -7.90
C TYR A 64 51.02 -41.63 -8.63
N LEU A 65 52.11 -41.63 -9.40
CA LEU A 65 52.24 -40.76 -10.57
C LEU A 65 50.98 -40.94 -11.45
N PRO A 66 50.20 -39.88 -11.74
CA PRO A 66 48.88 -40.04 -12.35
C PRO A 66 48.96 -40.58 -13.78
N CYS A 67 48.62 -41.86 -13.93
CA CYS A 67 48.66 -42.59 -15.19
C CYS A 67 47.70 -42.00 -16.24
N PRO A 68 48.15 -41.68 -17.47
CA PRO A 68 47.26 -41.23 -18.52
C PRO A 68 46.30 -42.36 -18.93
N ARG A 69 44.99 -42.12 -18.82
CA ARG A 69 43.98 -43.00 -19.41
C ARG A 69 43.90 -42.76 -20.93
N HIS A 70 43.72 -43.84 -21.68
CA HIS A 70 43.40 -43.76 -23.11
C HIS A 70 42.21 -42.83 -23.36
N TYR A 71 42.40 -41.86 -24.25
CA TYR A 71 41.29 -41.30 -25.01
C TYR A 71 40.91 -42.32 -26.09
N ALA A 72 39.67 -42.79 -26.05
CA ALA A 72 39.08 -43.52 -27.16
C ALA A 72 38.69 -42.53 -28.28
N GLU A 73 38.72 -43.00 -29.52
CA GLU A 73 38.42 -42.17 -30.69
C GLU A 73 36.97 -41.66 -30.67
N SER A 74 36.77 -40.38 -30.99
CA SER A 74 35.46 -39.75 -31.04
C SER A 74 34.68 -40.21 -32.27
N THR A 75 33.77 -41.15 -32.09
CA THR A 75 32.85 -41.61 -33.15
C THR A 75 31.94 -40.47 -33.62
N MET A 76 32.10 -40.02 -34.86
CA MET A 76 31.13 -39.15 -35.53
C MET A 76 29.83 -39.91 -35.87
N PRO A 77 28.69 -39.20 -36.00
CA PRO A 77 27.37 -39.84 -36.07
C PRO A 77 27.09 -40.55 -37.41
N ASN A 78 26.15 -41.49 -37.33
CA ASN A 78 25.79 -42.42 -38.39
C ASN A 78 24.77 -41.79 -39.38
N SER A 79 24.99 -41.97 -40.68
CA SER A 79 24.02 -41.65 -41.75
C SER A 79 24.08 -42.73 -42.84
N GLY A 80 22.92 -43.13 -43.39
CA GLY A 80 22.85 -44.23 -44.36
C GLY A 80 23.62 -43.95 -45.66
N GLY A 81 24.04 -44.95 -46.45
CA GLY A 81 23.78 -46.39 -46.33
C GLY A 81 22.98 -46.93 -47.50
N PHE A 82 23.64 -47.61 -48.45
CA PHE A 82 23.03 -48.50 -49.45
C PHE A 82 24.05 -49.53 -49.96
N ARG A 83 23.60 -50.66 -50.52
CA ARG A 83 24.45 -51.76 -51.02
C ARG A 83 24.75 -51.65 -52.52
N ARG A 84 25.98 -52.01 -52.94
CA ARG A 84 26.32 -52.97 -54.04
C ARG A 84 27.85 -53.13 -54.14
N GLU A 85 28.40 -54.33 -53.95
CA GLU A 85 28.62 -55.45 -54.92
C GLU A 85 29.87 -55.32 -55.81
N ARG A 86 30.83 -56.26 -55.63
CA ARG A 86 31.76 -56.85 -56.64
C ARG A 86 32.76 -55.94 -57.39
N LEU A 87 33.87 -56.41 -57.98
CA LEU A 87 34.84 -57.47 -57.62
C LEU A 87 36.11 -57.34 -58.53
N ARG A 88 37.33 -57.44 -57.96
CA ARG A 88 38.64 -57.76 -58.62
C ARG A 88 39.30 -56.80 -59.66
N TYR A 89 40.56 -56.47 -59.36
CA TYR A 89 41.77 -56.29 -60.21
C TYR A 89 41.70 -55.69 -61.64
N VAL A 90 42.34 -54.53 -61.85
CA VAL A 90 43.63 -54.38 -62.60
C VAL A 90 44.38 -53.16 -62.02
N ALA A 91 45.65 -53.30 -61.60
CA ALA A 91 46.45 -52.16 -61.11
C ALA A 91 47.98 -52.40 -61.14
N VAL A 92 48.58 -52.59 -62.32
CA VAL A 92 50.05 -52.71 -62.50
C VAL A 92 50.53 -51.68 -63.53
N ALA A 93 50.44 -50.39 -63.18
CA ALA A 93 50.91 -49.28 -64.00
C ALA A 93 51.31 -48.00 -63.23
N TRP A 94 51.21 -47.98 -61.89
CA TRP A 94 51.44 -46.79 -61.05
C TRP A 94 52.58 -46.93 -60.04
N LEU A 95 53.33 -48.04 -60.07
CA LEU A 95 54.35 -48.36 -59.06
C LEU A 95 55.68 -47.61 -59.23
N ALA A 96 55.81 -46.75 -60.24
CA ALA A 96 57.09 -46.14 -60.65
C ALA A 96 57.22 -44.63 -60.38
N MET A 97 56.14 -43.94 -59.97
CA MET A 97 56.13 -42.46 -59.89
C MET A 97 55.78 -41.87 -58.51
N VAL A 98 55.74 -42.71 -57.47
CA VAL A 98 55.67 -42.27 -56.05
C VAL A 98 56.90 -42.73 -55.24
N MET A 99 57.88 -43.39 -55.87
CA MET A 99 59.23 -43.58 -55.31
C MET A 99 60.11 -42.33 -55.45
N GLY A 100 59.50 -41.13 -55.37
CA GLY A 100 60.18 -39.88 -55.06
C GLY A 100 60.61 -39.90 -53.59
N ALA A 101 61.70 -40.62 -53.32
CA ALA A 101 62.10 -41.00 -51.97
C ALA A 101 62.34 -39.78 -51.08
N HIS A 102 61.38 -39.49 -50.21
CA HIS A 102 61.63 -38.77 -48.97
C HIS A 102 62.42 -39.69 -48.02
N CYS A 103 63.66 -39.97 -48.43
CA CYS A 103 64.70 -40.42 -47.53
C CYS A 103 64.98 -39.25 -46.59
N ARG A 104 64.15 -39.11 -45.54
CA ARG A 104 64.53 -38.33 -44.37
C ARG A 104 65.88 -38.87 -43.96
N LEU A 105 66.94 -38.04 -44.02
CA LEU A 105 68.14 -38.35 -43.27
C LEU A 105 67.66 -38.62 -41.84
N ALA A 106 67.98 -39.81 -41.32
CA ALA A 106 67.71 -40.12 -39.94
C ALA A 106 68.58 -39.17 -39.13
N ALA A 107 67.97 -38.12 -38.57
CA ALA A 107 68.67 -37.17 -37.72
C ALA A 107 69.40 -37.96 -36.62
N GLU A 108 70.67 -37.62 -36.40
CA GLU A 108 71.49 -38.37 -35.45
C GLU A 108 70.80 -38.39 -34.07
N PRO A 109 70.78 -39.55 -33.39
CA PRO A 109 70.06 -39.68 -32.13
C PRO A 109 70.69 -38.75 -31.08
N LEU A 110 69.86 -38.09 -30.28
CA LEU A 110 70.33 -37.29 -29.15
C LEU A 110 71.06 -38.22 -28.17
N THR A 111 72.35 -37.96 -27.96
CA THR A 111 73.27 -38.87 -27.25
C THR A 111 73.46 -38.52 -25.77
N ASN A 112 73.00 -37.35 -25.34
CA ASN A 112 73.10 -36.87 -23.97
C ASN A 112 71.75 -36.33 -23.47
N ALA A 113 71.60 -36.24 -22.14
CA ALA A 113 70.37 -35.83 -21.48
C ALA A 113 70.12 -34.31 -21.54
N ALA A 114 71.16 -33.48 -21.54
CA ALA A 114 71.02 -32.02 -21.59
C ALA A 114 70.34 -31.55 -22.89
N ASP A 115 70.75 -32.10 -24.04
CA ASP A 115 70.14 -31.77 -25.34
C ASP A 115 68.65 -32.17 -25.39
N ILE A 116 68.24 -33.21 -24.67
CA ILE A 116 66.83 -33.64 -24.59
C ILE A 116 66.02 -32.65 -23.75
N LEU A 117 66.52 -32.27 -22.57
CA LEU A 117 65.86 -31.29 -21.70
C LEU A 117 65.77 -29.89 -22.33
N ALA A 118 66.75 -29.52 -23.15
CA ALA A 118 66.77 -28.24 -23.86
C ALA A 118 65.71 -28.10 -24.96
N LEU A 119 65.04 -29.20 -25.37
CA LEU A 119 64.05 -29.16 -26.45
C LEU A 119 62.77 -28.39 -26.06
N PRO A 120 62.33 -27.42 -26.89
CA PRO A 120 60.98 -26.91 -26.83
C PRO A 120 59.93 -28.02 -26.95
N ALA A 121 58.77 -27.81 -26.33
CA ALA A 121 57.67 -28.78 -26.30
C ALA A 121 57.28 -29.33 -27.69
N GLU A 122 57.23 -28.45 -28.69
CA GLU A 122 56.89 -28.80 -30.08
C GLU A 122 57.97 -29.62 -30.78
N GLU A 123 59.24 -29.44 -30.39
CA GLU A 123 60.38 -30.17 -30.94
C GLU A 123 60.45 -31.57 -30.34
N ALA A 124 60.31 -31.68 -29.02
CA ALA A 124 60.23 -32.96 -28.33
C ALA A 124 59.04 -33.81 -28.82
N LEU A 125 57.94 -33.18 -29.28
CA LEU A 125 56.77 -33.86 -29.84
C LEU A 125 57.00 -34.47 -31.23
N LYS A 126 58.04 -34.03 -31.96
CA LYS A 126 58.45 -34.62 -33.25
C LYS A 126 58.95 -36.07 -33.12
N GLY A 127 59.25 -36.52 -31.89
CA GLY A 127 59.71 -37.88 -31.62
C GLY A 127 61.11 -38.14 -32.14
N LEU A 128 62.04 -37.23 -31.88
CA LEU A 128 63.45 -37.36 -32.27
C LEU A 128 64.05 -38.64 -31.65
N ALA A 129 64.97 -39.29 -32.36
CA ALA A 129 65.65 -40.48 -31.86
C ALA A 129 66.57 -40.13 -30.68
N VAL A 130 66.67 -41.05 -29.72
CA VAL A 130 67.48 -40.88 -28.50
C VAL A 130 68.34 -42.13 -28.25
N GLN A 131 69.60 -41.94 -27.85
CA GLN A 131 70.47 -43.01 -27.34
C GLN A 131 71.44 -42.46 -26.25
N VAL A 132 70.95 -42.37 -25.02
CA VAL A 132 71.70 -41.86 -23.85
C VAL A 132 72.38 -43.01 -23.09
N ARG A 133 73.53 -42.74 -22.48
CA ARG A 133 74.21 -43.65 -21.55
C ARG A 133 74.44 -42.97 -20.19
N GLY A 134 73.84 -43.50 -19.13
CA GLY A 134 73.87 -42.87 -17.81
C GLY A 134 73.53 -43.84 -16.67
N VAL A 135 73.67 -43.33 -15.45
CA VAL A 135 73.38 -44.06 -14.20
C VAL A 135 71.94 -43.80 -13.78
N VAL A 136 71.21 -44.83 -13.36
CA VAL A 136 69.87 -44.65 -12.80
C VAL A 136 69.98 -43.98 -11.44
N THR A 137 69.37 -42.81 -11.29
CA THR A 137 69.47 -41.98 -10.09
C THR A 137 68.32 -42.20 -9.11
N ALA A 138 67.13 -42.54 -9.62
CA ALA A 138 65.98 -42.99 -8.84
C ALA A 138 65.03 -43.85 -9.69
N GLY A 139 64.40 -44.85 -9.06
CA GLY A 139 63.43 -45.75 -9.67
C GLY A 139 62.78 -46.62 -8.59
N GLU A 140 61.50 -46.40 -8.31
CA GLU A 140 60.75 -47.13 -7.27
C GLU A 140 59.80 -48.18 -7.87
N PRO A 141 59.66 -49.38 -7.26
CA PRO A 141 58.76 -50.44 -7.73
C PRO A 141 57.30 -50.01 -7.92
N THR A 142 56.86 -48.99 -7.19
CA THR A 142 55.50 -48.43 -7.25
C THR A 142 55.23 -47.59 -8.51
N TRP A 143 56.26 -47.16 -9.25
CA TRP A 143 56.11 -46.31 -10.44
C TRP A 143 55.76 -47.08 -11.72
N GLY A 144 55.73 -48.41 -11.65
CA GLY A 144 55.34 -49.27 -12.77
C GLY A 144 56.32 -49.24 -13.93
N GLY A 145 57.62 -49.32 -13.63
CA GLY A 145 58.70 -49.41 -14.63
C GLY A 145 59.49 -48.12 -14.85
N ARG A 146 58.92 -46.95 -14.58
CA ARG A 146 59.53 -45.63 -14.85
C ARG A 146 60.77 -45.37 -13.98
N PHE A 147 61.72 -44.58 -14.48
CA PHE A 147 62.95 -44.24 -13.75
C PHE A 147 63.60 -42.95 -14.26
N PHE A 148 64.52 -42.40 -13.48
CA PHE A 148 65.40 -41.29 -13.86
C PHE A 148 66.79 -41.83 -14.21
N VAL A 149 67.39 -41.32 -15.29
CA VAL A 149 68.78 -41.64 -15.68
C VAL A 149 69.56 -40.35 -15.84
N GLN A 150 70.78 -40.30 -15.30
CA GLN A 150 71.66 -39.13 -15.37
C GLN A 150 73.00 -39.51 -16.01
N ASP A 151 73.44 -38.71 -16.97
CA ASP A 151 74.75 -38.83 -17.60
C ASP A 151 75.71 -37.74 -17.09
N LYS A 152 76.75 -37.39 -17.87
CA LYS A 152 77.71 -36.34 -17.50
C LYS A 152 77.22 -34.91 -17.76
N THR A 153 76.06 -34.74 -18.39
CA THR A 153 75.51 -33.46 -18.85
C THR A 153 74.26 -33.07 -18.05
N SER A 154 73.31 -33.99 -17.86
CA SER A 154 72.11 -33.77 -17.06
C SER A 154 71.37 -35.09 -16.76
N GLY A 155 70.23 -34.99 -16.08
CA GLY A 155 69.26 -36.06 -15.88
C GLY A 155 68.17 -36.06 -16.94
N VAL A 156 67.48 -37.18 -17.13
CA VAL A 156 66.24 -37.25 -17.93
C VAL A 156 65.33 -38.36 -17.39
N PHE A 157 64.02 -38.09 -17.37
CA PHE A 157 63.01 -39.06 -17.00
C PHE A 157 62.69 -40.02 -18.16
N VAL A 158 62.51 -41.30 -17.82
CA VAL A 158 62.25 -42.38 -18.76
C VAL A 158 60.88 -43.00 -18.48
N GLU A 159 59.91 -42.74 -19.35
CA GLU A 159 58.60 -43.41 -19.31
C GLU A 159 58.69 -44.81 -19.90
N ASN A 160 59.20 -45.72 -19.07
CA ASN A 160 59.07 -47.16 -19.24
C ASN A 160 57.73 -47.63 -18.64
N ILE A 161 56.96 -48.37 -19.43
CA ILE A 161 55.62 -48.92 -19.09
C ILE A 161 55.69 -50.45 -18.87
N SER A 162 56.88 -51.05 -18.93
CA SER A 162 57.08 -52.47 -18.64
C SER A 162 57.31 -52.70 -17.14
N THR A 163 56.91 -53.87 -16.62
CA THR A 163 57.13 -54.24 -15.21
C THR A 163 58.59 -54.53 -14.87
N ASN A 164 59.49 -54.58 -15.86
CA ASN A 164 60.93 -54.67 -15.65
C ASN A 164 61.49 -53.26 -15.43
N GLN A 165 62.19 -53.04 -14.32
CA GLN A 165 62.68 -51.74 -13.88
C GLN A 165 64.14 -51.87 -13.42
N PRO A 166 65.03 -50.94 -13.81
CA PRO A 166 66.40 -50.89 -13.33
C PRO A 166 66.45 -50.32 -11.90
N VAL A 167 67.52 -50.64 -11.17
CA VAL A 167 67.73 -50.18 -9.79
C VAL A 167 68.65 -48.95 -9.77
N ALA A 168 68.50 -48.06 -8.79
CA ALA A 168 69.42 -46.93 -8.61
C ALA A 168 70.88 -47.42 -8.46
N GLY A 169 71.79 -46.85 -9.24
CA GLY A 169 73.18 -47.32 -9.39
C GLY A 169 73.41 -48.23 -10.61
N ASP A 170 72.37 -48.67 -11.32
CA ASP A 170 72.53 -49.37 -12.59
C ASP A 170 73.05 -48.41 -13.67
N LEU A 171 74.11 -48.81 -14.37
CA LEU A 171 74.61 -48.10 -15.55
C LEU A 171 73.91 -48.67 -16.78
N LEU A 172 73.17 -47.83 -17.51
CA LEU A 172 72.34 -48.22 -18.64
C LEU A 172 72.77 -47.56 -19.95
N GLU A 173 72.49 -48.26 -21.04
CA GLU A 173 72.28 -47.68 -22.35
C GLU A 173 70.77 -47.64 -22.62
N VAL A 174 70.22 -46.44 -22.83
CA VAL A 174 68.77 -46.18 -23.01
C VAL A 174 68.54 -45.58 -24.39
N SER A 175 67.80 -46.30 -25.23
CA SER A 175 67.34 -45.82 -26.54
C SER A 175 65.83 -45.61 -26.54
N GLY A 176 65.33 -44.68 -27.35
CA GLY A 176 63.90 -44.36 -27.41
C GLY A 176 63.60 -43.19 -28.34
N VAL A 177 62.48 -42.51 -28.09
CA VAL A 177 62.15 -41.24 -28.76
C VAL A 177 61.78 -40.15 -27.74
N THR A 178 62.08 -38.91 -28.09
CA THR A 178 61.67 -37.74 -27.29
C THR A 178 60.14 -37.66 -27.17
N HIS A 179 59.70 -37.02 -26.10
CA HIS A 179 58.31 -36.60 -25.91
C HIS A 179 58.32 -35.33 -25.05
N PRO A 180 57.39 -34.38 -25.25
CA PRO A 180 57.31 -33.14 -24.46
C PRO A 180 57.18 -33.35 -22.94
N GLY A 181 56.77 -34.54 -22.50
CA GLY A 181 56.43 -34.80 -21.11
C GLY A 181 55.23 -33.97 -20.64
N ALA A 182 55.07 -33.87 -19.32
CA ALA A 182 54.03 -33.05 -18.68
C ALA A 182 54.62 -31.87 -17.87
N PHE A 183 55.94 -31.77 -17.78
CA PHE A 183 56.69 -30.57 -17.39
C PHE A 183 57.87 -30.39 -18.35
N ALA A 184 59.00 -31.05 -18.07
CA ALA A 184 60.17 -31.12 -18.95
C ALA A 184 60.06 -32.25 -20.01
N PRO A 185 60.88 -32.23 -21.08
CA PRO A 185 60.99 -33.32 -22.05
C PRO A 185 61.45 -34.65 -21.43
N ILE A 186 60.97 -35.77 -21.98
CA ILE A 186 61.20 -37.13 -21.45
C ILE A 186 61.51 -38.13 -22.58
N ILE A 187 62.09 -39.29 -22.22
CA ILE A 187 62.25 -40.43 -23.13
C ILE A 187 61.01 -41.33 -23.06
N THR A 188 60.38 -41.62 -24.20
CA THR A 188 59.25 -42.56 -24.32
C THR A 188 59.57 -43.74 -25.24
N ARG A 189 58.74 -44.78 -25.14
CA ARG A 189 58.93 -46.08 -25.82
C ARG A 189 60.34 -46.67 -25.63
N PRO A 190 60.91 -46.65 -24.41
CA PRO A 190 62.32 -46.94 -24.20
C PRO A 190 62.65 -48.41 -24.44
N LYS A 191 63.80 -48.65 -25.10
CA LYS A 191 64.52 -49.93 -25.09
C LYS A 191 65.85 -49.67 -24.37
N TRP A 192 66.02 -50.28 -23.20
CA TRP A 192 67.20 -50.11 -22.36
C TRP A 192 67.94 -51.42 -22.13
N ARG A 193 69.24 -51.33 -21.89
CA ARG A 193 70.13 -52.44 -21.55
C ARG A 193 71.04 -52.02 -20.40
N LYS A 194 71.10 -52.84 -19.35
CA LYS A 194 72.12 -52.70 -18.30
C LYS A 194 73.48 -53.08 -18.86
N ILE A 195 74.43 -52.14 -18.78
CA ILE A 195 75.81 -52.30 -19.24
C ILE A 195 76.81 -52.38 -18.07
N GLY A 196 76.37 -52.08 -16.85
CA GLY A 196 77.15 -52.26 -15.62
C GLY A 196 76.43 -51.72 -14.39
N THR A 197 77.21 -51.36 -13.37
CA THR A 197 76.79 -50.63 -12.17
C THR A 197 77.84 -49.56 -11.87
N ALA A 198 77.42 -48.41 -11.35
CA ALA A 198 78.28 -47.29 -10.99
C ALA A 198 77.84 -46.70 -9.65
N SER A 199 78.72 -45.88 -9.04
CA SER A 199 78.28 -44.95 -8.00
C SER A 199 77.24 -43.98 -8.57
N LEU A 200 76.32 -43.53 -7.73
CA LEU A 200 75.42 -42.44 -8.10
C LEU A 200 76.23 -41.15 -8.37
N PRO A 201 75.78 -40.26 -9.28
CA PRO A 201 76.39 -38.95 -9.47
C PRO A 201 76.48 -38.16 -8.15
N GLU A 202 77.48 -37.30 -8.04
CA GLU A 202 77.55 -36.33 -6.93
C GLU A 202 76.32 -35.43 -6.94
N ALA A 203 75.85 -35.07 -5.75
CA ALA A 203 74.70 -34.21 -5.58
C ALA A 203 75.10 -32.75 -5.83
N LYS A 204 74.42 -32.11 -6.78
CA LYS A 204 74.66 -30.70 -7.14
C LYS A 204 74.15 -29.80 -6.01
N SER A 205 75.06 -29.16 -5.28
CA SER A 205 74.72 -28.17 -4.25
C SER A 205 74.40 -26.83 -4.92
N VAL A 206 73.14 -26.41 -4.87
CA VAL A 206 72.61 -25.19 -5.49
C VAL A 206 71.57 -24.52 -4.57
N PRO A 207 71.26 -23.22 -4.75
CA PRO A 207 70.21 -22.55 -3.99
C PRO A 207 68.84 -23.24 -4.19
N ILE A 208 68.01 -23.26 -3.14
CA ILE A 208 66.71 -23.93 -3.17
C ILE A 208 65.76 -23.28 -4.18
N GLU A 209 65.91 -21.98 -4.42
CA GLU A 209 65.23 -21.18 -5.44
C GLU A 209 65.44 -21.78 -6.85
N GLN A 210 66.67 -22.23 -7.14
CA GLN A 210 67.03 -22.82 -8.42
C GLN A 210 66.43 -24.22 -8.59
N ILE A 211 66.42 -25.03 -7.52
CA ILE A 211 65.75 -26.33 -7.51
C ILE A 211 64.24 -26.14 -7.71
N MET A 212 63.61 -25.25 -6.93
CA MET A 212 62.17 -24.98 -6.96
C MET A 212 61.69 -24.25 -8.23
N SER A 213 62.60 -23.75 -9.06
CA SER A 213 62.28 -23.31 -10.44
C SER A 213 62.03 -24.47 -11.41
N GLY A 214 62.43 -25.70 -11.05
CA GLY A 214 62.41 -26.88 -11.91
C GLY A 214 63.61 -27.00 -12.85
N ALA A 215 64.57 -26.07 -12.83
CA ALA A 215 65.78 -26.10 -13.66
C ALA A 215 66.68 -27.33 -13.41
N GLU A 216 66.57 -27.94 -12.22
CA GLU A 216 67.33 -29.14 -11.83
C GLU A 216 66.51 -30.44 -11.91
N ASP A 217 65.39 -30.46 -12.66
CA ASP A 217 64.59 -31.67 -12.84
C ASP A 217 65.43 -32.85 -13.34
N SER A 218 65.07 -34.04 -12.87
CA SER A 218 65.71 -35.32 -13.19
C SER A 218 67.17 -35.49 -12.72
N GLN A 219 67.82 -34.44 -12.18
CA GLN A 219 69.19 -34.47 -11.68
C GLN A 219 69.29 -34.74 -10.18
N ARG A 220 70.45 -35.22 -9.72
CA ARG A 220 70.82 -35.24 -8.29
C ARG A 220 71.20 -33.86 -7.75
N VAL A 221 70.55 -33.45 -6.67
CA VAL A 221 70.78 -32.19 -5.95
C VAL A 221 70.95 -32.43 -4.45
N GLU A 222 71.68 -31.54 -3.79
CA GLU A 222 71.78 -31.49 -2.32
C GLU A 222 70.84 -30.41 -1.76
N VAL A 223 70.04 -30.76 -0.74
CA VAL A 223 69.17 -29.83 -0.02
C VAL A 223 69.37 -30.00 1.49
N THR A 224 69.61 -28.89 2.18
CA THR A 224 69.60 -28.84 3.66
C THR A 224 68.34 -28.11 4.13
N GLY A 225 67.66 -28.62 5.15
CA GLY A 225 66.41 -28.03 5.66
C GLY A 225 66.01 -28.55 7.04
N ILE A 226 64.89 -28.05 7.56
CA ILE A 226 64.28 -28.52 8.81
C ILE A 226 63.10 -29.43 8.47
N VAL A 227 63.06 -30.63 9.06
CA VAL A 227 61.90 -31.53 8.93
C VAL A 227 60.72 -30.95 9.71
N ARG A 228 59.60 -30.77 9.01
CA ARG A 228 58.36 -30.17 9.51
C ARG A 228 57.31 -31.21 9.87
N ALA A 229 57.16 -32.25 9.04
CA ALA A 229 56.27 -33.37 9.29
C ALA A 229 56.83 -34.67 8.68
N VAL A 230 56.38 -35.82 9.20
CA VAL A 230 56.83 -37.15 8.80
C VAL A 230 55.64 -38.09 8.64
N GLN A 231 55.57 -38.84 7.55
CA GLN A 231 54.67 -39.97 7.39
C GLN A 231 55.45 -41.22 6.98
N THR A 232 55.40 -42.27 7.81
CA THR A 232 56.13 -43.52 7.54
C THR A 232 55.33 -44.38 6.56
N GLY A 233 55.83 -44.51 5.33
CA GLY A 233 55.31 -45.46 4.35
C GLY A 233 55.92 -46.86 4.49
N PRO A 234 55.43 -47.86 3.73
CA PRO A 234 55.90 -49.25 3.82
C PRO A 234 57.27 -49.52 3.17
N VAL A 235 57.89 -48.51 2.53
CA VAL A 235 59.20 -48.62 1.84
C VAL A 235 60.02 -47.35 2.07
N ASN A 236 59.43 -46.20 1.76
CA ASN A 236 60.03 -44.88 1.97
C ASN A 236 59.25 -44.11 3.04
N VAL A 237 59.94 -43.20 3.71
CA VAL A 237 59.36 -42.17 4.59
C VAL A 237 59.03 -40.95 3.74
N ASP A 238 57.85 -40.37 3.89
CA ASP A 238 57.48 -39.06 3.31
C ASP A 238 57.87 -37.99 4.33
N LEU A 239 58.90 -37.19 4.01
CA LEU A 239 59.39 -36.07 4.82
C LEU A 239 58.96 -34.76 4.20
N ASP A 240 58.21 -33.95 4.95
CA ASP A 240 57.90 -32.56 4.63
C ASP A 240 59.00 -31.67 5.22
N ILE A 241 59.67 -30.88 4.39
CA ILE A 241 60.90 -30.16 4.75
C ILE A 241 60.80 -28.69 4.33
N ALA A 242 61.16 -27.80 5.26
CA ALA A 242 61.31 -26.37 5.01
C ALA A 242 62.78 -26.01 4.73
N SER A 243 63.04 -25.30 3.62
CA SER A 243 64.35 -24.77 3.25
C SER A 243 64.22 -23.46 2.46
N GLY A 244 64.93 -22.40 2.86
CA GLY A 244 64.89 -21.08 2.21
C GLY A 244 63.50 -20.46 2.01
N GLY A 245 62.54 -20.75 2.88
CA GLY A 245 61.13 -20.32 2.73
C GLY A 245 60.27 -21.22 1.83
N TYR A 246 60.86 -22.21 1.16
CA TYR A 246 60.15 -23.21 0.37
C TYR A 246 59.82 -24.47 1.19
N ARG A 247 58.74 -25.14 0.79
CA ARG A 247 58.31 -26.46 1.27
C ARG A 247 58.51 -27.50 0.16
N LEU A 248 59.14 -28.63 0.49
CA LEU A 248 59.32 -29.76 -0.43
C LEU A 248 59.08 -31.10 0.27
N HIS A 249 58.76 -32.13 -0.51
CA HIS A 249 58.74 -33.51 -0.02
C HIS A 249 60.03 -34.24 -0.38
N ALA A 250 60.61 -34.97 0.56
CA ALA A 250 61.70 -35.91 0.32
C ALA A 250 61.28 -37.33 0.69
N PHE A 251 61.72 -38.30 -0.12
CA PHE A 251 61.38 -39.71 0.03
C PHE A 251 62.63 -40.59 0.23
N PRO A 252 63.28 -40.55 1.41
CA PRO A 252 64.29 -41.54 1.79
C PRO A 252 63.68 -42.90 2.14
N LYS A 253 64.45 -43.95 1.88
CA LYS A 253 64.14 -45.32 2.35
C LYS A 253 64.06 -45.35 3.87
N ALA A 254 63.10 -46.11 4.40
CA ALA A 254 62.94 -46.27 5.84
C ALA A 254 64.14 -47.01 6.45
N ALA A 255 64.94 -46.30 7.24
CA ALA A 255 66.05 -46.89 7.99
C ALA A 255 65.52 -47.66 9.22
N PRO A 256 65.97 -48.90 9.48
CA PRO A 256 65.53 -49.67 10.65
C PRO A 256 65.82 -48.94 11.97
N GLY A 257 64.82 -48.80 12.83
CA GLY A 257 64.93 -48.15 14.14
C GLY A 257 64.85 -46.62 14.13
N LEU A 258 64.64 -45.98 12.97
CA LEU A 258 64.47 -44.53 12.89
C LEU A 258 63.13 -44.08 13.50
N ASN A 259 63.15 -43.41 14.65
CA ASN A 259 61.93 -42.84 15.24
C ASN A 259 61.47 -41.62 14.44
N ALA A 260 60.39 -41.78 13.67
CA ALA A 260 59.77 -40.75 12.84
C ALA A 260 59.46 -39.44 13.59
N GLU A 261 59.03 -39.50 14.85
CA GLU A 261 58.68 -38.30 15.64
C GLU A 261 59.92 -37.50 16.04
N SER A 262 61.04 -38.18 16.30
CA SER A 262 62.33 -37.54 16.67
C SER A 262 63.01 -36.78 15.52
N LEU A 263 62.53 -36.97 14.29
CA LEU A 263 62.98 -36.19 13.14
C LEU A 263 62.34 -34.80 13.07
N ILE A 264 61.13 -34.61 13.61
CA ILE A 264 60.44 -33.31 13.52
C ILE A 264 61.27 -32.26 14.28
N GLY A 265 61.53 -31.12 13.65
CA GLY A 265 62.41 -30.07 14.19
C GLY A 265 63.91 -30.33 13.99
N ALA A 266 64.32 -31.52 13.53
CA ALA A 266 65.72 -31.80 13.21
C ALA A 266 66.14 -31.13 11.89
N ARG A 267 67.40 -30.70 11.83
CA ARG A 267 68.06 -30.31 10.57
C ARG A 267 68.57 -31.56 9.86
N VAL A 268 68.21 -31.67 8.60
CA VAL A 268 68.62 -32.76 7.71
C VAL A 268 69.24 -32.22 6.44
N ARG A 269 70.19 -32.97 5.88
CA ARG A 269 70.79 -32.74 4.56
C ARG A 269 70.54 -33.98 3.70
N ILE A 270 70.09 -33.75 2.48
CA ILE A 270 69.47 -34.76 1.62
C ILE A 270 70.04 -34.66 0.20
N ASN A 271 70.57 -35.79 -0.29
CA ASN A 271 71.09 -35.94 -1.65
C ASN A 271 70.09 -36.75 -2.49
N GLY A 272 69.16 -36.05 -3.16
CA GLY A 272 68.04 -36.67 -3.86
C GLY A 272 68.04 -36.38 -5.36
N THR A 273 67.40 -37.26 -6.13
CA THR A 273 67.00 -36.92 -7.50
C THR A 273 65.81 -35.98 -7.42
N ALA A 274 65.95 -34.75 -7.92
CA ALA A 274 64.86 -33.80 -8.02
C ALA A 274 63.87 -34.23 -9.11
N ALA A 275 62.58 -34.11 -8.82
CA ALA A 275 61.50 -34.41 -9.73
C ALA A 275 60.40 -33.35 -9.62
N ALA A 276 60.09 -32.70 -10.74
CA ALA A 276 59.00 -31.77 -10.87
C ALA A 276 57.63 -32.46 -10.73
N THR A 277 56.76 -31.89 -9.90
CA THR A 277 55.32 -32.19 -9.88
C THR A 277 54.59 -31.02 -10.55
N PHE A 278 53.55 -31.33 -11.33
CA PHE A 278 53.02 -30.40 -12.33
C PHE A 278 51.52 -30.55 -12.54
N ASN A 279 50.89 -29.50 -13.05
CA ASN A 279 49.52 -29.54 -13.55
C ASN A 279 49.52 -30.23 -14.92
N GLN A 280 48.94 -31.43 -15.04
CA GLN A 280 48.94 -32.19 -16.31
C GLN A 280 48.31 -31.46 -17.51
N THR A 281 47.36 -30.54 -17.27
CA THR A 281 46.67 -29.81 -18.35
C THR A 281 47.42 -28.54 -18.76
N LEU A 282 47.99 -27.81 -17.79
CA LEU A 282 48.69 -26.55 -18.05
C LEU A 282 50.20 -26.72 -18.26
N ARG A 283 50.76 -27.88 -17.88
CA ARG A 283 52.20 -28.17 -17.76
C ARG A 283 52.99 -27.23 -16.83
N HIS A 284 52.31 -26.43 -16.02
CA HIS A 284 52.94 -25.58 -15.01
C HIS A 284 53.49 -26.44 -13.86
N LEU A 285 54.66 -26.07 -13.35
CA LEU A 285 55.23 -26.59 -12.11
C LEU A 285 54.28 -26.29 -10.93
N ILE A 286 54.19 -27.22 -9.98
CA ILE A 286 53.45 -27.08 -8.72
C ILE A 286 54.41 -27.08 -7.54
N SER A 287 55.30 -28.08 -7.48
CA SER A 287 56.41 -28.17 -6.52
C SER A 287 57.43 -29.21 -6.97
N VAL A 288 58.61 -29.23 -6.35
CA VAL A 288 59.62 -30.28 -6.57
C VAL A 288 59.61 -31.26 -5.39
N VAL A 289 59.91 -32.53 -5.69
CA VAL A 289 60.13 -33.58 -4.69
C VAL A 289 61.50 -34.23 -4.89
N LEU A 290 62.08 -34.77 -3.82
CA LEU A 290 63.38 -35.45 -3.83
C LEU A 290 63.21 -36.96 -3.63
N PHE A 291 63.72 -37.76 -4.55
CA PHE A 291 63.78 -39.23 -4.40
C PHE A 291 65.17 -39.66 -3.96
N VAL A 292 65.25 -40.38 -2.82
CA VAL A 292 66.50 -40.63 -2.08
C VAL A 292 66.67 -42.14 -1.88
N PRO A 293 67.08 -42.89 -2.93
CA PRO A 293 67.01 -44.35 -2.95
C PRO A 293 68.14 -45.06 -2.19
N VAL A 294 69.01 -44.33 -1.49
CA VAL A 294 70.12 -44.85 -0.68
C VAL A 294 70.06 -44.17 0.68
N ALA A 295 70.08 -44.95 1.77
CA ALA A 295 69.90 -44.41 3.12
C ALA A 295 71.03 -43.46 3.56
N ALA A 296 72.25 -43.64 3.03
CA ALA A 296 73.39 -42.77 3.32
C ALA A 296 73.28 -41.36 2.72
N ASP A 297 72.38 -41.14 1.75
CA ASP A 297 72.08 -39.82 1.20
C ASP A 297 71.06 -39.03 2.06
N PHE A 298 70.59 -39.60 3.17
CA PHE A 298 69.78 -38.91 4.19
C PHE A 298 70.59 -38.77 5.47
N VAL A 299 71.05 -37.55 5.77
CA VAL A 299 71.89 -37.24 6.93
C VAL A 299 71.14 -36.32 7.89
N VAL A 300 70.96 -36.76 9.14
CA VAL A 300 70.50 -35.89 10.23
C VAL A 300 71.71 -35.13 10.77
N GLU A 301 71.80 -33.84 10.46
CA GLU A 301 72.93 -33.00 10.88
C GLU A 301 72.82 -32.55 12.34
N LYS A 302 71.59 -32.28 12.78
CA LYS A 302 71.30 -31.84 14.14
C LYS A 302 69.88 -32.22 14.55
N THR A 303 69.75 -33.11 15.51
CA THR A 303 68.49 -33.40 16.20
C THR A 303 68.03 -32.23 17.08
N GLU A 304 66.75 -32.18 17.40
CA GLU A 304 66.25 -31.27 18.44
C GLU A 304 66.65 -31.84 19.83
N PRO A 305 67.44 -31.14 20.68
CA PRO A 305 68.12 -31.80 21.81
C PRO A 305 67.30 -32.03 23.08
N VAL A 306 66.01 -31.67 23.10
CA VAL A 306 65.13 -31.61 24.29
C VAL A 306 63.70 -31.94 23.82
N ASP A 307 62.82 -32.55 24.63
CA ASP A 307 61.38 -32.59 24.28
C ASP A 307 60.92 -31.12 24.14
N PRO A 308 60.37 -30.69 22.99
CA PRO A 308 59.95 -29.32 22.82
C PRO A 308 58.97 -28.80 23.88
N PHE A 309 58.21 -29.68 24.53
CA PHE A 309 57.28 -29.34 25.61
C PHE A 309 57.99 -29.10 26.96
N GLU A 310 59.26 -29.48 27.11
CA GLU A 310 60.09 -29.09 28.27
C GLU A 310 60.71 -27.69 28.11
N LYS A 311 60.56 -27.06 26.94
CA LYS A 311 60.97 -25.66 26.74
C LYS A 311 60.09 -24.71 27.57
N PRO A 312 60.61 -23.56 28.01
CA PRO A 312 59.80 -22.53 28.66
C PRO A 312 58.60 -22.14 27.80
N VAL A 313 57.42 -22.12 28.41
CA VAL A 313 56.18 -21.67 27.78
C VAL A 313 56.31 -20.19 27.42
N LEU A 314 56.10 -19.88 26.14
CA LEU A 314 56.06 -18.53 25.61
C LEU A 314 54.61 -17.99 25.62
N PRO A 315 54.35 -16.73 26.03
CA PRO A 315 53.05 -16.10 25.89
C PRO A 315 52.65 -16.00 24.41
N LEU A 316 51.37 -16.19 24.09
CA LEU A 316 50.88 -16.28 22.71
C LEU A 316 51.23 -15.03 21.88
N LYS A 317 51.03 -13.83 22.45
CA LYS A 317 51.39 -12.55 21.82
C LYS A 317 52.90 -12.32 21.66
N GLY A 318 53.73 -13.15 22.31
CA GLY A 318 55.19 -13.12 22.23
C GLY A 318 55.76 -13.75 20.95
N ILE A 319 55.00 -14.58 20.23
CA ILE A 319 55.46 -15.22 18.98
C ILE A 319 55.82 -14.21 17.90
N ALA A 320 55.00 -13.16 17.74
CA ALA A 320 55.24 -12.09 16.76
C ALA A 320 56.32 -11.09 17.18
N GLN A 321 56.84 -11.18 18.42
CA GLN A 321 57.74 -10.19 18.98
C GLN A 321 59.21 -10.60 18.81
N TYR A 322 60.09 -9.61 18.67
CA TYR A 322 61.52 -9.85 18.60
C TYR A 322 62.03 -10.53 19.87
N GLN A 323 62.65 -11.70 19.73
CA GLN A 323 63.28 -12.44 20.82
C GLN A 323 64.75 -12.72 20.53
N LYS A 324 65.61 -12.28 21.44
CA LYS A 324 67.07 -12.48 21.35
C LYS A 324 67.43 -13.95 21.62
N GLY A 325 67.50 -14.75 20.56
CA GLY A 325 67.97 -16.14 20.60
C GLY A 325 67.05 -17.16 19.95
N LEU A 326 65.82 -16.77 19.59
CA LEU A 326 64.92 -17.61 18.79
C LEU A 326 65.46 -17.68 17.35
N LEU A 327 65.93 -18.85 16.92
CA LEU A 327 66.47 -19.03 15.57
C LEU A 327 65.35 -19.40 14.59
N PRO A 328 65.38 -18.90 13.33
CA PRO A 328 64.43 -19.31 12.30
C PRO A 328 64.36 -20.83 12.14
N GLY A 329 63.14 -21.37 12.10
CA GLY A 329 62.89 -22.81 11.99
C GLY A 329 63.01 -23.59 13.30
N GLN A 330 63.11 -22.96 14.47
CA GLN A 330 62.93 -23.63 15.77
C GLN A 330 61.46 -23.75 16.15
N ARG A 331 61.09 -24.85 16.82
CA ARG A 331 59.77 -24.99 17.44
C ARG A 331 59.70 -24.21 18.75
N VAL A 332 58.61 -23.48 18.97
CA VAL A 332 58.28 -22.83 20.26
C VAL A 332 57.25 -23.65 21.03
N HIS A 333 57.22 -23.49 22.35
CA HIS A 333 56.22 -24.07 23.23
C HIS A 333 55.29 -22.98 23.73
N VAL A 334 53.98 -23.16 23.60
CA VAL A 334 52.95 -22.26 24.13
C VAL A 334 51.86 -23.03 24.86
N LYS A 335 51.11 -22.32 25.71
CA LYS A 335 49.98 -22.85 26.49
C LYS A 335 48.82 -21.87 26.41
N GLY A 336 47.60 -22.38 26.25
CA GLY A 336 46.41 -21.53 26.17
C GLY A 336 45.11 -22.30 26.34
N VAL A 337 44.03 -21.54 26.44
CA VAL A 337 42.66 -22.06 26.48
C VAL A 337 42.12 -22.13 25.06
N VAL A 338 41.53 -23.26 24.66
CA VAL A 338 40.90 -23.40 23.34
C VAL A 338 39.67 -22.49 23.23
N THR A 339 39.68 -21.57 22.27
CA THR A 339 38.54 -20.67 21.97
C THR A 339 37.68 -21.17 20.81
N LEU A 340 38.30 -21.87 19.85
CA LEU A 340 37.68 -22.47 18.68
C LEU A 340 38.52 -23.64 18.16
N GLN A 341 37.89 -24.68 17.63
CA GLN A 341 38.53 -25.67 16.76
C GLN A 341 37.70 -25.88 15.50
N ARG A 342 38.33 -25.81 14.32
CA ARG A 342 37.78 -26.24 13.04
C ARG A 342 38.23 -27.68 12.77
N ALA A 343 37.32 -28.52 12.28
CA ALA A 343 37.49 -29.98 12.31
C ALA A 343 38.57 -30.50 11.33
N GLY A 344 39.83 -30.52 11.79
CA GLY A 344 40.98 -31.09 11.08
C GLY A 344 41.83 -30.08 10.29
N GLU A 345 41.67 -28.77 10.54
CA GLU A 345 42.54 -27.72 9.96
C GLU A 345 43.05 -26.77 11.08
N ASP A 346 42.18 -25.99 11.72
CA ASP A 346 42.60 -24.93 12.66
C ASP A 346 42.23 -25.19 14.13
N LEU A 347 43.10 -24.76 15.04
CA LEU A 347 42.83 -24.55 16.46
C LEU A 347 43.15 -23.08 16.81
N PHE A 348 42.34 -22.47 17.67
CA PHE A 348 42.60 -21.13 18.20
C PHE A 348 42.76 -21.20 19.72
N LEU A 349 43.84 -20.61 20.22
CA LEU A 349 44.19 -20.54 21.64
C LEU A 349 44.14 -19.09 22.12
N GLU A 350 43.81 -18.90 23.39
CA GLU A 350 43.90 -17.60 24.05
C GLU A 350 44.54 -17.74 25.44
N ASP A 351 45.37 -16.76 25.80
CA ASP A 351 46.02 -16.63 27.10
C ASP A 351 45.85 -15.21 27.67
N GLY A 352 46.51 -14.90 28.79
CA GLY A 352 46.47 -13.56 29.39
C GLY A 352 47.14 -12.44 28.57
N SER A 353 47.76 -12.76 27.43
CA SER A 353 48.45 -11.83 26.53
C SER A 353 47.69 -11.57 25.22
N GLY A 354 46.96 -12.56 24.70
CA GLY A 354 46.15 -12.47 23.49
C GLY A 354 45.83 -13.84 22.87
N GLY A 355 45.19 -13.83 21.70
CA GLY A 355 44.93 -15.01 20.90
C GLY A 355 46.11 -15.47 20.02
N LEU A 356 46.01 -16.70 19.52
CA LEU A 356 46.90 -17.29 18.51
C LEU A 356 46.14 -18.30 17.63
N HIS A 357 46.41 -18.26 16.33
CA HIS A 357 46.04 -19.28 15.36
C HIS A 357 47.10 -20.40 15.34
N VAL A 358 46.65 -21.65 15.51
CA VAL A 358 47.48 -22.85 15.60
C VAL A 358 47.02 -23.85 14.55
N GLN A 359 47.85 -24.11 13.54
CA GLN A 359 47.57 -25.07 12.48
C GLN A 359 48.14 -26.44 12.85
N SER A 360 47.31 -27.49 12.78
CA SER A 360 47.74 -28.84 13.17
C SER A 360 47.21 -29.92 12.25
N ARG A 361 48.06 -30.90 11.97
CA ARG A 361 47.71 -32.13 11.24
C ARG A 361 47.07 -33.19 12.14
N GLN A 362 46.91 -32.93 13.44
CA GLN A 362 46.27 -33.85 14.39
C GLN A 362 44.75 -33.82 14.28
N THR A 363 44.13 -35.00 14.24
CA THR A 363 42.67 -35.18 14.20
C THR A 363 42.01 -35.27 15.59
N ALA A 364 42.76 -34.94 16.65
CA ALA A 364 42.25 -34.93 18.02
C ALA A 364 41.29 -33.75 18.22
N PHE A 365 40.14 -34.01 18.87
CA PHE A 365 39.19 -32.97 19.22
C PHE A 365 39.52 -32.33 20.58
N PHE A 366 39.45 -31.00 20.62
CA PHE A 366 39.59 -30.18 21.81
C PHE A 366 38.35 -29.29 21.94
N ALA A 367 37.68 -29.37 23.09
CA ALA A 367 36.49 -28.60 23.38
C ALA A 367 36.86 -27.16 23.73
N VAL A 368 35.96 -26.21 23.45
CA VAL A 368 36.13 -24.81 23.89
C VAL A 368 36.22 -24.78 25.42
N GLY A 369 37.28 -24.17 25.93
CA GLY A 369 37.65 -24.16 27.35
C GLY A 369 38.69 -25.21 27.77
N ASP A 370 39.04 -26.19 26.93
CA ASP A 370 40.17 -27.10 27.23
C ASP A 370 41.48 -26.31 27.35
N VAL A 371 42.29 -26.60 28.39
CA VAL A 371 43.63 -26.02 28.54
C VAL A 371 44.67 -26.95 27.90
N VAL A 372 45.33 -26.47 26.86
CA VAL A 372 46.27 -27.26 26.05
C VAL A 372 47.64 -26.60 25.94
N GLU A 373 48.65 -27.43 25.76
CA GLU A 373 50.00 -27.05 25.39
C GLU A 373 50.21 -27.39 23.91
N ALA A 374 50.80 -26.47 23.15
CA ALA A 374 51.06 -26.63 21.74
C ALA A 374 52.53 -26.32 21.42
N VAL A 375 53.12 -27.16 20.56
CA VAL A 375 54.47 -27.00 20.04
C VAL A 375 54.39 -27.02 18.52
N GLY A 376 54.72 -25.90 17.88
CA GLY A 376 54.86 -25.79 16.43
C GLY A 376 55.94 -24.78 16.06
N PHE A 377 56.01 -24.44 14.78
CA PHE A 377 56.96 -23.47 14.26
C PHE A 377 56.28 -22.10 14.12
N PRO A 378 56.88 -21.00 14.62
CA PRO A 378 56.45 -19.65 14.30
C PRO A 378 56.50 -19.40 12.80
N ASP A 379 55.39 -18.95 12.23
CA ASP A 379 55.28 -18.52 10.83
C ASP A 379 54.34 -17.30 10.73
N PHE A 380 54.21 -16.72 9.53
CA PHE A 380 53.33 -15.56 9.30
C PHE A 380 52.39 -15.78 8.12
N GLU A 381 51.11 -16.04 8.40
CA GLU A 381 50.06 -16.11 7.38
C GLU A 381 49.36 -14.74 7.28
N HIS A 382 49.18 -14.21 6.07
CA HIS A 382 48.54 -12.90 5.85
C HIS A 382 49.10 -11.73 6.71
N PHE A 383 50.42 -11.77 6.96
CA PHE A 383 51.19 -10.88 7.86
C PHE A 383 50.93 -11.02 9.38
N LEU A 384 50.25 -12.09 9.80
CA LEU A 384 49.82 -12.32 11.19
C LEU A 384 50.42 -13.63 11.74
N PRO A 385 50.71 -13.71 13.05
CA PRO A 385 51.43 -14.85 13.62
C PRO A 385 50.57 -16.11 13.64
N VAL A 386 51.11 -17.19 13.06
CA VAL A 386 50.55 -18.54 13.13
C VAL A 386 51.58 -19.51 13.72
N LEU A 387 51.09 -20.56 14.37
CA LEU A 387 51.91 -21.68 14.84
C LEU A 387 51.62 -22.90 13.95
N ASP A 388 52.46 -23.09 12.92
CA ASP A 388 52.30 -24.14 11.91
C ASP A 388 52.99 -25.46 12.31
N ASP A 389 52.50 -26.57 11.73
CA ASP A 389 52.83 -27.97 12.03
C ASP A 389 52.78 -28.29 13.54
N ALA A 390 51.81 -27.69 14.24
CA ALA A 390 51.72 -27.80 15.69
C ALA A 390 51.32 -29.21 16.15
N VAL A 391 52.04 -29.72 17.14
CA VAL A 391 51.67 -30.88 17.96
C VAL A 391 51.05 -30.34 19.24
N ILE A 392 49.87 -30.83 19.61
CA ILE A 392 49.10 -30.37 20.77
C ILE A 392 49.02 -31.52 21.80
N LYS A 393 49.22 -31.19 23.08
CA LYS A 393 49.04 -32.07 24.25
C LYS A 393 47.96 -31.49 25.17
N ARG A 394 47.15 -32.35 25.81
CA ARG A 394 46.25 -31.94 26.90
C ARG A 394 47.04 -31.85 28.20
N THR A 395 46.89 -30.75 28.93
CA THR A 395 47.63 -30.52 30.19
C THR A 395 47.08 -31.31 31.38
N GLY A 396 45.80 -31.70 31.33
CA GLY A 396 45.08 -32.29 32.45
C GLY A 396 44.50 -31.28 33.45
N GLU A 397 44.72 -29.98 33.23
CA GLU A 397 44.09 -28.91 34.00
C GLU A 397 42.58 -28.86 33.73
N PRO A 398 41.76 -28.42 34.71
CA PRO A 398 40.32 -28.28 34.53
C PRO A 398 40.00 -27.22 33.46
N PRO A 399 38.94 -27.39 32.65
CA PRO A 399 38.57 -26.43 31.63
C PRO A 399 38.39 -25.00 32.17
N ALA A 400 39.03 -24.04 31.51
CA ALA A 400 38.99 -22.63 31.86
C ALA A 400 37.91 -21.88 31.05
N PRO A 401 37.23 -20.86 31.63
CA PRO A 401 36.20 -20.13 30.92
C PRO A 401 36.79 -19.16 29.89
N ALA A 402 36.73 -19.53 28.61
CA ALA A 402 36.98 -18.62 27.49
C ALA A 402 35.87 -17.55 27.40
N ALA A 403 36.11 -16.38 27.99
CA ALA A 403 35.12 -15.31 28.11
C ALA A 403 35.35 -14.22 27.04
N PRO A 404 34.40 -13.98 26.10
CA PRO A 404 34.61 -13.06 24.99
C PRO A 404 34.80 -11.60 25.45
N LYS A 405 35.94 -11.01 25.06
CA LYS A 405 36.30 -9.59 25.29
C LYS A 405 35.28 -8.69 24.59
N LYS A 406 34.65 -7.74 25.30
CA LYS A 406 33.85 -6.70 24.61
C LYS A 406 34.78 -5.67 24.00
N VAL A 407 34.71 -5.52 22.68
CA VAL A 407 35.58 -4.64 21.88
C VAL A 407 34.75 -3.62 21.09
N THR A 408 35.37 -2.53 20.67
CA THR A 408 34.81 -1.54 19.75
C THR A 408 35.22 -1.84 18.30
N VAL A 409 34.45 -1.29 17.36
CA VAL A 409 34.75 -1.40 15.91
C VAL A 409 36.15 -0.85 15.57
N ARG A 410 36.61 0.18 16.29
CA ARG A 410 37.92 0.82 16.07
C ARG A 410 39.09 -0.07 16.48
N GLU A 411 39.02 -0.70 17.66
CA GLU A 411 40.07 -1.61 18.13
C GLU A 411 40.25 -2.82 17.21
N ILE A 412 39.18 -3.24 16.52
CA ILE A 412 39.25 -4.26 15.47
C ILE A 412 39.90 -3.70 14.18
N GLN A 413 39.55 -2.48 13.76
CA GLN A 413 40.17 -1.81 12.59
C GLN A 413 41.68 -1.58 12.78
N ASP A 414 42.12 -1.29 14.00
CA ASP A 414 43.53 -1.15 14.39
C ASP A 414 44.26 -2.50 14.51
N GLY A 415 43.56 -3.63 14.29
CA GLY A 415 44.12 -4.99 14.30
C GLY A 415 44.49 -5.52 15.69
N LEU A 416 44.04 -4.87 16.77
CA LEU A 416 44.52 -5.13 18.14
C LEU A 416 44.09 -6.48 18.74
N HIS A 417 43.20 -7.20 18.05
CA HIS A 417 42.50 -8.40 18.53
C HIS A 417 42.55 -9.58 17.54
N HIS A 418 43.60 -9.76 16.75
CA HIS A 418 43.74 -10.97 15.93
C HIS A 418 43.74 -12.24 16.82
N ALA A 419 42.99 -13.26 16.40
CA ALA A 419 42.78 -14.54 17.09
C ALA A 419 42.19 -14.48 18.52
N ASP A 420 41.91 -13.29 19.07
CA ASP A 420 41.16 -13.13 20.32
C ASP A 420 39.71 -13.62 20.16
N LEU A 421 39.14 -14.21 21.21
CA LEU A 421 37.70 -14.39 21.35
C LEU A 421 37.07 -13.06 21.75
N VAL A 422 36.42 -12.39 20.80
CA VAL A 422 35.82 -11.06 20.99
C VAL A 422 34.30 -11.08 20.89
N LYS A 423 33.66 -10.00 21.31
CA LYS A 423 32.25 -9.73 21.03
C LYS A 423 31.94 -8.24 20.81
N PHE A 424 30.97 -8.00 19.93
CA PHE A 424 30.43 -6.68 19.65
C PHE A 424 28.94 -6.75 19.24
N GLU A 425 28.31 -5.59 19.11
CA GLU A 425 26.89 -5.45 18.75
C GLU A 425 26.80 -5.07 17.27
N ALA A 426 26.03 -5.81 16.48
CA ALA A 426 25.94 -5.64 15.05
C ALA A 426 24.52 -5.88 14.51
N LYS A 427 24.22 -5.30 13.35
CA LYS A 427 22.97 -5.48 12.61
C LYS A 427 23.17 -6.54 11.53
N LEU A 428 22.36 -7.59 11.53
CA LEU A 428 22.36 -8.61 10.50
C LEU A 428 21.78 -8.05 9.19
N LEU A 429 22.60 -7.91 8.14
CA LEU A 429 22.17 -7.40 6.84
C LEU A 429 21.79 -8.51 5.85
N ASP A 430 22.51 -9.62 5.84
CA ASP A 430 22.24 -10.76 4.96
C ASP A 430 22.76 -12.09 5.56
N ARG A 431 22.30 -13.23 5.03
CA ARG A 431 22.78 -14.58 5.36
C ARG A 431 22.94 -15.41 4.09
N THR A 432 24.18 -15.64 3.69
CA THR A 432 24.55 -16.55 2.60
C THR A 432 24.99 -17.90 3.16
N VAL A 433 24.53 -19.00 2.56
CA VAL A 433 24.99 -20.36 2.89
C VAL A 433 25.97 -20.80 1.81
N LYS A 434 27.22 -21.09 2.19
CA LYS A 434 28.25 -21.61 1.29
C LYS A 434 28.36 -23.13 1.46
N GLN A 435 28.71 -23.83 0.39
CA GLN A 435 29.19 -25.21 0.44
C GLN A 435 30.67 -25.22 0.10
N SER A 436 31.50 -25.13 1.13
CA SER A 436 32.95 -25.14 1.03
C SER A 436 33.46 -26.58 1.06
N ARG A 437 34.60 -26.82 0.41
CA ARG A 437 35.45 -27.99 0.74
C ARG A 437 36.66 -27.47 1.53
N PRO A 438 37.08 -28.17 2.59
CA PRO A 438 38.25 -27.78 3.39
C PRO A 438 39.49 -27.53 2.50
N HIS A 439 40.35 -26.60 2.91
CA HIS A 439 41.35 -25.97 2.04
C HIS A 439 42.76 -26.01 2.64
N GLY A 440 43.28 -27.22 2.83
CA GLY A 440 44.69 -27.45 3.17
C GLY A 440 45.13 -28.89 2.95
N LEU A 441 44.32 -29.87 3.39
CA LEU A 441 44.73 -31.28 3.33
C LEU A 441 44.57 -31.90 1.93
N ARG A 442 45.54 -32.75 1.53
CA ARG A 442 45.41 -33.67 0.37
C ARG A 442 44.16 -34.59 0.44
N ALA A 443 43.56 -34.73 1.62
CA ALA A 443 42.30 -35.44 1.85
C ALA A 443 41.02 -34.69 1.35
N ALA A 444 41.08 -33.39 1.11
CA ALA A 444 39.92 -32.53 0.80
C ALA A 444 39.10 -32.96 -0.44
N LYS A 445 39.68 -33.75 -1.35
CA LYS A 445 38.95 -34.33 -2.51
C LYS A 445 38.00 -35.48 -2.15
N LYS A 446 38.04 -36.02 -0.93
CA LYS A 446 37.10 -37.05 -0.41
C LYS A 446 36.32 -36.62 0.84
N ALA A 447 36.65 -35.49 1.46
CA ALA A 447 35.86 -34.93 2.55
C ALA A 447 34.43 -34.58 2.08
N PRO A 448 33.39 -34.76 2.93
CA PRO A 448 32.06 -34.23 2.63
C PRO A 448 32.13 -32.69 2.53
N ALA A 449 31.27 -32.09 1.71
CA ALA A 449 31.20 -30.63 1.63
C ALA A 449 30.71 -30.05 2.96
N LEU A 450 31.51 -29.18 3.56
CA LEU A 450 31.14 -28.45 4.76
C LEU A 450 30.15 -27.36 4.36
N THR A 451 29.01 -27.31 5.05
CA THR A 451 28.01 -26.26 4.85
C THR A 451 28.26 -25.17 5.88
N SER A 452 28.85 -24.06 5.44
CA SER A 452 29.12 -22.90 6.31
C SER A 452 28.05 -21.83 6.12
N THR A 453 27.68 -21.18 7.22
CA THR A 453 26.71 -20.08 7.22
C THR A 453 27.46 -18.77 7.41
N VAL A 454 27.48 -17.93 6.37
CA VAL A 454 28.11 -16.61 6.40
C VAL A 454 27.04 -15.55 6.62
N LEU A 455 27.14 -14.86 7.75
CA LEU A 455 26.34 -13.69 8.09
C LEU A 455 27.06 -12.44 7.61
N LEU A 456 26.38 -11.56 6.88
CA LEU A 456 26.84 -10.20 6.63
C LEU A 456 26.31 -9.32 7.77
N LEU A 457 27.24 -8.73 8.51
CA LEU A 457 26.99 -7.90 9.68
C LEU A 457 27.41 -6.46 9.40
N GLN A 458 26.67 -5.51 9.98
CA GLN A 458 27.05 -4.10 10.02
C GLN A 458 27.20 -3.64 11.47
N ALA A 459 28.35 -3.09 11.83
CA ALA A 459 28.54 -2.33 13.07
C ALA A 459 29.12 -0.96 12.69
N ASP A 460 28.54 0.11 13.24
CA ASP A 460 28.70 1.49 12.76
C ASP A 460 28.58 1.57 11.21
N ASP A 461 29.52 2.21 10.53
CA ASP A 461 29.60 2.32 9.07
C ASP A 461 30.47 1.22 8.42
N GLN A 462 30.70 0.10 9.10
CA GLN A 462 31.58 -0.98 8.63
C GLN A 462 30.82 -2.30 8.38
N LEU A 463 31.29 -3.06 7.38
CA LEU A 463 30.73 -4.34 6.98
C LEU A 463 31.69 -5.48 7.33
N PHE A 464 31.17 -6.48 8.02
CA PHE A 464 31.94 -7.60 8.56
C PHE A 464 31.27 -8.93 8.22
N THR A 465 32.05 -10.00 8.10
CA THR A 465 31.52 -11.35 7.90
C THR A 465 31.66 -12.18 9.16
N ALA A 466 30.65 -12.96 9.51
CA ALA A 466 30.76 -13.97 10.57
C ALA A 466 30.36 -15.34 10.02
N GLU A 467 31.19 -16.36 10.25
CA GLU A 467 31.07 -17.68 9.62
C GLU A 467 30.97 -18.80 10.66
N ALA A 468 29.95 -19.64 10.53
CA ALA A 468 29.73 -20.82 11.37
C ALA A 468 29.74 -22.10 10.53
N GLU A 469 30.62 -23.05 10.87
CA GLU A 469 30.79 -24.32 10.15
C GLU A 469 30.06 -25.49 10.82
N SER A 470 28.72 -25.43 10.88
CA SER A 470 27.92 -26.55 11.38
C SER A 470 26.51 -26.59 10.80
N ALA A 471 26.03 -27.78 10.46
CA ALA A 471 24.63 -28.01 10.10
C ALA A 471 23.66 -27.69 11.24
N GLN A 472 24.11 -27.82 12.49
CA GLN A 472 23.33 -27.43 13.67
C GLN A 472 23.33 -25.90 13.85
N ALA A 473 24.43 -25.23 13.50
CA ALA A 473 24.47 -23.78 13.46
C ALA A 473 23.58 -23.20 12.37
N LEU A 474 23.59 -23.79 11.16
CA LEU A 474 22.69 -23.42 10.07
C LEU A 474 21.21 -23.42 10.49
N ALA A 475 20.75 -24.41 11.27
CA ALA A 475 19.37 -24.48 11.72
C ALA A 475 19.01 -23.35 12.69
N ALA A 476 19.86 -23.08 13.68
CA ALA A 476 19.63 -22.03 14.68
C ALA A 476 19.79 -20.62 14.08
N LEU A 477 20.86 -20.36 13.32
CA LEU A 477 21.09 -19.09 12.62
C LEU A 477 20.02 -18.79 11.57
N ASN A 478 19.32 -19.81 11.04
CA ASN A 478 18.19 -19.60 10.14
C ASN A 478 16.98 -18.94 10.81
N SER A 479 16.81 -19.09 12.13
CA SER A 479 15.72 -18.45 12.89
C SER A 479 15.88 -16.94 13.03
N LEU A 480 17.11 -16.42 12.92
CA LEU A 480 17.40 -14.99 12.96
C LEU A 480 16.83 -14.30 11.72
N SER A 481 16.04 -13.25 11.95
CA SER A 481 15.46 -12.44 10.88
C SER A 481 16.47 -11.39 10.40
N ILE A 482 16.59 -11.21 9.08
CA ILE A 482 17.38 -10.12 8.49
C ILE A 482 16.88 -8.77 9.01
N GLY A 483 17.81 -7.87 9.34
CA GLY A 483 17.56 -6.58 9.99
C GLY A 483 17.54 -6.62 11.53
N SER A 484 17.76 -7.78 12.15
CA SER A 484 17.93 -7.89 13.62
C SER A 484 19.19 -7.17 14.10
N LEU A 485 19.17 -6.64 15.32
CA LEU A 485 20.37 -6.33 16.10
C LEU A 485 20.76 -7.57 16.93
N VAL A 486 22.03 -7.96 16.87
CA VAL A 486 22.61 -9.14 17.51
C VAL A 486 23.89 -8.80 18.28
N GLU A 487 24.09 -9.42 19.44
CA GLU A 487 25.40 -9.54 20.09
C GLU A 487 26.08 -10.75 19.44
N VAL A 488 27.25 -10.53 18.83
CA VAL A 488 28.01 -11.58 18.13
C VAL A 488 29.30 -11.79 18.89
N SER A 489 29.57 -13.04 19.28
CA SER A 489 30.79 -13.50 19.96
C SER A 489 31.50 -14.51 19.05
N GLY A 490 32.83 -14.51 19.03
CA GLY A 490 33.59 -15.37 18.12
C GLY A 490 35.04 -14.94 17.96
N VAL A 491 35.84 -15.78 17.32
CA VAL A 491 37.27 -15.54 17.13
C VAL A 491 37.47 -14.58 15.96
N CYS A 492 38.24 -13.53 16.20
CA CYS A 492 38.53 -12.47 15.24
C CYS A 492 39.63 -12.90 14.26
N PHE A 493 39.29 -13.05 12.97
CA PHE A 493 40.23 -13.36 11.90
C PHE A 493 40.30 -12.20 10.89
N THR A 494 41.49 -11.65 10.71
CA THR A 494 41.72 -10.37 10.03
C THR A 494 42.59 -10.58 8.81
N GLU A 495 42.20 -10.08 7.62
CA GLU A 495 43.10 -10.04 6.46
C GLU A 495 43.73 -8.64 6.34
N SER A 496 45.06 -8.54 6.47
CA SER A 496 45.78 -7.29 6.20
C SER A 496 46.14 -7.14 4.73
N GLY A 497 46.03 -5.92 4.20
CA GLY A 497 46.70 -5.51 2.99
C GLY A 497 48.21 -5.31 3.17
N GLU A 498 48.94 -5.26 2.05
CA GLU A 498 50.34 -4.84 2.00
C GLU A 498 50.52 -3.37 2.45
N ASP A 499 49.46 -2.56 2.32
CA ASP A 499 49.37 -1.19 2.86
C ASP A 499 49.09 -1.13 4.36
N LYS A 500 49.11 -2.28 5.05
CA LYS A 500 48.84 -2.46 6.48
C LYS A 500 47.46 -2.02 6.94
N LYS A 501 46.49 -1.95 6.03
CA LYS A 501 45.08 -1.72 6.37
C LYS A 501 44.32 -3.04 6.39
N LEU A 502 43.34 -3.12 7.28
CA LEU A 502 42.38 -4.22 7.31
C LEU A 502 41.60 -4.24 5.98
N LYS A 503 41.79 -5.30 5.17
CA LYS A 503 41.06 -5.52 3.92
C LYS A 503 39.73 -6.21 4.16
N SER A 504 39.70 -7.16 5.08
CA SER A 504 38.48 -7.86 5.49
C SER A 504 38.53 -8.23 6.97
N LEU A 505 37.33 -8.37 7.56
CA LEU A 505 37.15 -9.01 8.86
C LEU A 505 36.23 -10.23 8.68
N GLN A 506 36.72 -11.37 9.13
CA GLN A 506 35.98 -12.61 9.27
C GLN A 506 35.93 -12.96 10.76
N MET A 507 34.76 -13.36 11.24
CA MET A 507 34.54 -13.70 12.64
C MET A 507 34.10 -15.16 12.71
N LEU A 508 34.98 -16.02 13.20
CA LEU A 508 34.75 -17.46 13.24
C LEU A 508 33.92 -17.81 14.49
N LEU A 509 32.73 -18.34 14.27
CA LEU A 509 31.73 -18.58 15.32
C LEU A 509 31.87 -20.02 15.85
N PRO A 510 32.19 -20.23 17.15
CA PRO A 510 32.31 -21.57 17.74
C PRO A 510 31.01 -22.39 17.68
N ASP A 511 29.86 -21.74 17.82
CA ASP A 511 28.55 -22.38 17.75
C ASP A 511 27.45 -21.40 17.30
N ALA A 512 26.18 -21.77 17.51
CA ALA A 512 25.04 -20.86 17.28
C ALA A 512 24.65 -19.98 18.47
N ALA A 513 24.99 -20.37 19.70
CA ALA A 513 24.73 -19.54 20.89
C ALA A 513 25.59 -18.27 20.90
N SER A 514 26.71 -18.33 20.19
CA SER A 514 27.62 -17.25 19.82
C SER A 514 26.95 -16.07 19.10
N VAL A 515 25.74 -16.25 18.53
CA VAL A 515 24.94 -15.16 17.92
C VAL A 515 23.63 -14.99 18.68
N LYS A 516 23.51 -13.90 19.43
CA LYS A 516 22.42 -13.67 20.37
C LYS A 516 21.56 -12.48 19.96
N LEU A 517 20.25 -12.71 19.83
CA LEU A 517 19.30 -11.67 19.43
C LEU A 517 19.13 -10.61 20.53
N LEU A 518 19.53 -9.36 20.25
CA LEU A 518 19.28 -8.20 21.13
C LEU A 518 17.96 -7.51 20.79
N LYS A 519 17.67 -7.35 19.49
CA LYS A 519 16.46 -6.66 19.00
C LYS A 519 16.00 -7.27 17.69
N ALA A 520 14.76 -7.74 17.64
CA ALA A 520 14.10 -8.13 16.39
C ALA A 520 14.04 -6.93 15.41
N PRO A 521 14.00 -7.17 14.09
CA PRO A 521 13.84 -6.10 13.11
C PRO A 521 12.53 -5.33 13.33
N SER A 522 12.49 -4.08 12.87
CA SER A 522 11.24 -3.31 12.84
C SER A 522 10.14 -4.12 12.14
N TRP A 523 8.92 -4.06 12.69
CA TRP A 523 7.77 -4.69 12.04
C TRP A 523 7.54 -4.13 10.63
N TRP A 524 7.93 -2.87 10.41
CA TRP A 524 8.03 -2.22 9.10
C TRP A 524 9.29 -2.64 8.34
N THR A 525 9.22 -3.80 7.67
CA THR A 525 10.19 -4.15 6.62
C THR A 525 9.78 -3.51 5.28
N PRO A 526 10.71 -3.26 4.33
CA PRO A 526 10.35 -2.69 3.03
C PRO A 526 9.25 -3.47 2.30
N LYS A 527 9.27 -4.81 2.39
CA LYS A 527 8.23 -5.69 1.86
C LYS A 527 6.85 -5.44 2.49
N ARG A 528 6.77 -5.23 3.81
CA ARG A 528 5.51 -4.92 4.50
C ARG A 528 5.05 -3.48 4.23
N LEU A 529 5.97 -2.54 4.07
CA LEU A 529 5.65 -1.15 3.69
C LEU A 529 5.05 -1.11 2.28
N LEU A 530 5.61 -1.84 1.31
CA LEU A 530 5.03 -2.01 -0.03
C LEU A 530 3.65 -2.69 -0.01
N ILE A 531 3.45 -3.71 0.84
CA ILE A 531 2.12 -4.33 1.03
C ILE A 531 1.12 -3.32 1.62
N GLY A 532 1.52 -2.55 2.64
CA GLY A 532 0.69 -1.51 3.24
C GLY A 532 0.31 -0.42 2.23
N LEU A 533 1.27 0.04 1.42
CA LEU A 533 1.02 0.99 0.33
C LEU A 533 0.03 0.42 -0.70
N GLY A 534 0.17 -0.86 -1.08
CA GLY A 534 -0.77 -1.54 -1.96
C GLY A 534 -2.20 -1.62 -1.39
N ILE A 535 -2.34 -1.88 -0.08
CA ILE A 535 -3.64 -1.87 0.61
C ILE A 535 -4.24 -0.46 0.62
N VAL A 536 -3.45 0.58 0.93
CA VAL A 536 -3.92 1.97 0.89
C VAL A 536 -4.37 2.37 -0.51
N MET A 537 -3.60 2.04 -1.55
CA MET A 537 -3.97 2.28 -2.94
C MET A 537 -5.25 1.56 -3.36
N ALA A 538 -5.45 0.31 -2.91
CA ALA A 538 -6.68 -0.43 -3.17
C ALA A 538 -7.90 0.19 -2.46
N VAL A 539 -7.76 0.62 -1.19
CA VAL A 539 -8.81 1.31 -0.44
C VAL A 539 -9.15 2.66 -1.10
N LEU A 540 -8.16 3.42 -1.55
CA LEU A 540 -8.36 4.67 -2.29
C LEU A 540 -9.08 4.43 -3.63
N ALA A 541 -8.72 3.38 -4.37
CA ALA A 541 -9.41 3.02 -5.62
C ALA A 541 -10.89 2.64 -5.38
N VAL A 542 -11.19 1.90 -4.31
CA VAL A 542 -12.57 1.58 -3.89
C VAL A 542 -13.32 2.85 -3.46
N ALA A 543 -12.69 3.74 -2.69
CA ALA A 543 -13.29 5.00 -2.26
C ALA A 543 -13.59 5.94 -3.45
N ILE A 544 -12.67 6.07 -4.41
CA ILE A 544 -12.88 6.85 -5.64
C ILE A 544 -14.00 6.23 -6.47
N SER A 545 -14.02 4.90 -6.64
CA SER A 545 -15.10 4.19 -7.34
C SER A 545 -16.46 4.41 -6.67
N TRP A 546 -16.51 4.37 -5.33
CA TRP A 546 -17.71 4.67 -4.55
C TRP A 546 -18.16 6.13 -4.71
N ILE A 547 -17.24 7.10 -4.65
CA ILE A 547 -17.53 8.52 -4.87
C ILE A 547 -18.08 8.76 -6.29
N VAL A 548 -17.51 8.10 -7.31
CA VAL A 548 -18.00 8.19 -8.71
C VAL A 548 -19.36 7.49 -8.88
N MET A 549 -19.61 6.38 -8.19
CA MET A 549 -20.92 5.72 -8.20
C MET A 549 -21.99 6.58 -7.50
N VAL A 550 -21.65 7.16 -6.34
CA VAL A 550 -22.55 8.03 -5.57
C VAL A 550 -22.80 9.34 -6.31
N SER A 551 -21.79 9.97 -6.92
CA SER A 551 -22.00 11.21 -7.68
C SER A 551 -22.87 10.97 -8.93
N LYS A 552 -22.68 9.86 -9.65
CA LYS A 552 -23.58 9.43 -10.73
C LYS A 552 -25.00 9.18 -10.22
N ARG A 553 -25.18 8.45 -9.11
CA ARG A 553 -26.50 8.24 -8.50
C ARG A 553 -27.15 9.55 -8.07
N ASN A 554 -26.42 10.46 -7.44
CA ASN A 554 -26.93 11.74 -6.98
C ASN A 554 -27.28 12.66 -8.16
N LEU A 555 -26.54 12.62 -9.28
CA LEU A 555 -26.91 13.36 -10.48
C LEU A 555 -28.26 12.87 -11.06
N VAL A 556 -28.44 11.55 -11.16
CA VAL A 556 -29.71 10.94 -11.60
C VAL A 556 -30.84 11.22 -10.58
N LEU A 557 -30.56 11.14 -9.28
CA LEU A 557 -31.53 11.48 -8.23
C LEU A 557 -31.97 12.95 -8.35
N ASN A 558 -31.03 13.87 -8.58
CA ASN A 558 -31.31 15.29 -8.76
C ASN A 558 -32.06 15.59 -10.07
N GLN A 559 -31.92 14.77 -11.10
CA GLN A 559 -32.74 14.84 -12.32
C GLN A 559 -34.17 14.39 -12.01
N LEU A 560 -34.35 13.21 -11.41
CA LEU A 560 -35.66 12.67 -11.01
C LEU A 560 -36.38 13.56 -9.99
N VAL A 561 -35.65 14.20 -9.07
CA VAL A 561 -36.20 15.19 -8.13
C VAL A 561 -36.69 16.42 -8.88
N ARG A 562 -35.93 16.98 -9.83
CA ARG A 562 -36.39 18.13 -10.65
C ARG A 562 -37.57 17.78 -11.55
N GLU A 563 -37.62 16.58 -12.11
CA GLU A 563 -38.78 16.09 -12.88
C GLU A 563 -40.00 15.95 -11.97
N LYS A 564 -39.83 15.42 -10.75
CA LYS A 564 -40.89 15.34 -9.75
C LYS A 564 -41.32 16.72 -9.22
N GLU A 565 -40.39 17.65 -9.02
CA GLU A 565 -40.66 19.03 -8.61
C GLU A 565 -41.44 19.78 -9.70
N LYS A 566 -41.10 19.58 -10.98
CA LYS A 566 -41.90 20.08 -12.11
C LYS A 566 -43.28 19.45 -12.15
N ALA A 567 -43.40 18.13 -12.11
CA ALA A 567 -44.70 17.44 -12.12
C ALA A 567 -45.56 17.79 -10.89
N GLN A 568 -44.94 17.99 -9.73
CA GLN A 568 -45.63 18.50 -8.54
C GLN A 568 -46.00 19.98 -8.69
N GLY A 569 -45.17 20.84 -9.30
CA GLY A 569 -45.49 22.23 -9.57
C GLY A 569 -46.60 22.41 -10.60
N GLU A 570 -46.61 21.59 -11.66
CA GLU A 570 -47.69 21.52 -12.66
C GLU A 570 -48.99 20.98 -12.03
N LEU A 571 -48.90 19.96 -11.18
CA LEU A 571 -50.04 19.45 -10.41
C LEU A 571 -50.53 20.46 -9.37
N GLN A 572 -49.63 21.21 -8.73
CA GLN A 572 -49.96 22.28 -7.79
C GLN A 572 -50.67 23.41 -8.53
N LEU A 573 -50.14 23.89 -9.67
CA LEU A 573 -50.77 24.92 -10.47
C LEU A 573 -52.13 24.47 -11.03
N ALA A 574 -52.27 23.20 -11.42
CA ALA A 574 -53.55 22.62 -11.84
C ALA A 574 -54.52 22.45 -10.66
N HIS A 575 -54.02 22.15 -9.45
CA HIS A 575 -54.79 22.08 -8.22
C HIS A 575 -55.24 23.46 -7.76
N ASP A 576 -54.37 24.48 -7.84
CA ASP A 576 -54.67 25.87 -7.52
C ASP A 576 -55.67 26.45 -8.54
N GLN A 577 -55.55 26.13 -9.84
CA GLN A 577 -56.56 26.44 -10.86
C GLN A 577 -57.87 25.64 -10.67
N LEU A 578 -57.85 24.49 -9.98
CA LEU A 578 -59.06 23.74 -9.62
C LEU A 578 -59.67 24.30 -8.34
N GLU A 579 -58.89 24.67 -7.34
CA GLU A 579 -59.28 25.40 -6.14
C GLU A 579 -59.85 26.77 -6.49
N GLU A 580 -59.27 27.50 -7.45
CA GLU A 580 -59.77 28.77 -7.95
C GLU A 580 -61.10 28.57 -8.68
N ARG A 581 -61.19 27.67 -9.66
CA ARG A 581 -62.48 27.33 -10.30
C ARG A 581 -63.50 26.76 -9.31
N VAL A 582 -63.09 26.07 -8.24
CA VAL A 582 -63.97 25.61 -7.16
C VAL A 582 -64.34 26.75 -6.22
N LYS A 583 -63.48 27.73 -5.97
CA LYS A 583 -63.77 28.96 -5.21
C LYS A 583 -64.71 29.87 -6.00
N GLU A 584 -64.49 30.06 -7.29
CA GLU A 584 -65.42 30.71 -8.23
C GLU A 584 -66.76 29.98 -8.25
N ARG A 585 -66.77 28.65 -8.50
CA ARG A 585 -68.01 27.87 -8.49
C ARG A 585 -68.69 27.84 -7.13
N THR A 586 -67.96 27.82 -6.03
CA THR A 586 -68.52 27.82 -4.67
C THR A 586 -68.96 29.21 -4.25
N ALA A 587 -68.32 30.28 -4.72
CA ALA A 587 -68.79 31.66 -4.56
C ALA A 587 -70.03 31.90 -5.42
N GLN A 588 -70.06 31.42 -6.67
CA GLN A 588 -71.21 31.48 -7.58
C GLN A 588 -72.39 30.63 -7.07
N LEU A 589 -72.13 29.43 -6.54
CA LEU A 589 -73.16 28.59 -5.91
C LEU A 589 -73.57 29.11 -4.53
N LYS A 590 -72.67 29.68 -3.73
CA LYS A 590 -73.07 30.40 -2.50
C LYS A 590 -73.90 31.61 -2.88
N PHE A 591 -73.51 32.42 -3.86
CA PHE A 591 -74.32 33.54 -4.34
C PHE A 591 -75.70 33.06 -4.81
N GLN A 592 -75.80 31.96 -5.58
CA GLN A 592 -77.09 31.40 -5.98
C GLN A 592 -77.90 30.77 -4.83
N ILE A 593 -77.27 30.15 -3.81
CA ILE A 593 -77.98 29.50 -2.69
C ILE A 593 -78.35 30.50 -1.61
N THR A 594 -77.47 31.45 -1.31
CA THR A 594 -77.67 32.57 -0.40
C THR A 594 -78.71 33.52 -1.00
N ALA A 595 -78.56 33.99 -2.24
CA ALA A 595 -79.60 34.78 -2.90
C ALA A 595 -80.92 34.01 -3.08
N ARG A 596 -80.92 32.68 -3.21
CA ARG A 596 -82.18 31.89 -3.22
C ARG A 596 -82.82 31.75 -1.84
N LYS A 597 -82.04 31.72 -0.74
CA LYS A 597 -82.56 31.68 0.63
C LYS A 597 -82.98 33.06 1.12
N GLU A 598 -82.19 34.08 0.83
CA GLU A 598 -82.53 35.49 1.05
C GLU A 598 -83.75 35.83 0.21
N ALA A 599 -83.81 35.50 -1.08
CA ALA A 599 -85.04 35.64 -1.86
C ALA A 599 -86.21 34.77 -1.36
N GLU A 600 -86.02 33.66 -0.62
CA GLU A 600 -87.17 32.94 -0.03
C GLU A 600 -87.68 33.60 1.26
N VAL A 601 -86.80 34.28 2.02
CA VAL A 601 -87.15 35.06 3.21
C VAL A 601 -87.72 36.42 2.79
N GLU A 602 -87.06 37.14 1.88
CA GLU A 602 -87.56 38.34 1.24
C GLU A 602 -88.86 38.07 0.49
N PHE A 603 -89.01 37.01 -0.33
CA PHE A 603 -90.29 36.75 -1.00
C PHE A 603 -91.43 36.52 -0.01
N LYS A 604 -91.18 35.97 1.19
CA LYS A 604 -92.20 35.86 2.25
C LYS A 604 -92.47 37.19 2.96
N ALA A 605 -91.44 38.00 3.23
CA ALA A 605 -91.60 39.33 3.82
C ALA A 605 -92.25 40.34 2.85
N VAL A 606 -91.80 40.35 1.59
CA VAL A 606 -92.35 41.12 0.47
C VAL A 606 -93.74 40.62 0.10
N LEU A 607 -94.07 39.33 0.18
CA LEU A 607 -95.48 38.92 0.05
C LEU A 607 -96.33 39.44 1.21
N ALA A 608 -95.85 39.37 2.46
CA ALA A 608 -96.60 39.92 3.60
C ALA A 608 -96.83 41.43 3.45
N GLU A 609 -95.78 42.20 3.16
CA GLU A 609 -95.86 43.66 3.02
C GLU A 609 -96.57 44.09 1.73
N ARG A 610 -96.41 43.37 0.62
CA ARG A 610 -97.17 43.63 -0.61
C ARG A 610 -98.63 43.23 -0.48
N THR A 611 -98.99 42.25 0.34
CA THR A 611 -100.38 41.97 0.70
C THR A 611 -100.92 43.07 1.62
N ARG A 612 -100.14 43.53 2.62
CA ARG A 612 -100.51 44.66 3.49
C ARG A 612 -100.77 45.92 2.68
N LEU A 613 -99.82 46.34 1.84
CA LEU A 613 -99.94 47.50 0.95
C LEU A 613 -101.02 47.32 -0.13
N ALA A 614 -101.23 46.09 -0.64
CA ALA A 614 -102.34 45.84 -1.55
C ALA A 614 -103.69 46.03 -0.86
N GLN A 615 -103.85 45.62 0.39
CA GLN A 615 -105.07 45.88 1.16
C GLN A 615 -105.20 47.37 1.50
N GLU A 616 -104.14 48.03 1.97
CA GLU A 616 -104.14 49.46 2.30
C GLU A 616 -104.51 50.35 1.09
N ILE A 617 -104.04 49.98 -0.12
CA ILE A 617 -104.43 50.63 -1.39
C ILE A 617 -105.85 50.22 -1.83
N HIS A 618 -106.22 48.94 -1.69
CA HIS A 618 -107.52 48.43 -2.15
C HIS A 618 -108.68 48.94 -1.27
N ASP A 619 -108.50 49.04 0.04
CA ASP A 619 -109.46 49.59 1.00
C ASP A 619 -109.71 51.08 0.72
N THR A 620 -108.65 51.84 0.43
CA THR A 620 -108.73 53.27 0.07
C THR A 620 -109.46 53.46 -1.27
N LEU A 621 -109.17 52.61 -2.27
CA LEU A 621 -109.85 52.63 -3.57
C LEU A 621 -111.29 52.12 -3.50
N GLU A 622 -111.62 51.14 -2.65
CA GLU A 622 -113.01 50.70 -2.46
C GLU A 622 -113.85 51.78 -1.78
N GLN A 623 -113.30 52.51 -0.81
CA GLN A 623 -114.02 53.63 -0.19
C GLN A 623 -114.32 54.75 -1.20
N SER A 624 -113.37 55.13 -2.04
CA SER A 624 -113.62 56.16 -3.06
C SER A 624 -114.58 55.68 -4.16
N LEU A 625 -114.40 54.46 -4.68
CA LEU A 625 -115.26 53.87 -5.71
C LEU A 625 -116.69 53.59 -5.20
N MET A 626 -116.86 53.12 -3.96
CA MET A 626 -118.18 52.92 -3.36
C MET A 626 -118.88 54.26 -3.10
N GLY A 627 -118.14 55.29 -2.69
CA GLY A 627 -118.66 56.66 -2.59
C GLY A 627 -119.15 57.19 -3.95
N ILE A 628 -118.32 57.09 -4.99
CA ILE A 628 -118.67 57.46 -6.38
C ILE A 628 -119.92 56.68 -6.85
N GLY A 629 -119.98 55.37 -6.60
CA GLY A 629 -121.13 54.54 -6.94
C GLY A 629 -122.42 54.98 -6.24
N LEU A 630 -122.34 55.37 -4.96
CA LEU A 630 -123.48 55.87 -4.21
C LEU A 630 -123.98 57.23 -4.76
N GLN A 631 -123.07 58.13 -5.13
CA GLN A 631 -123.45 59.40 -5.77
C GLN A 631 -124.14 59.15 -7.12
N LEU A 632 -123.61 58.25 -7.95
CA LEU A 632 -124.20 57.93 -9.27
C LEU A 632 -125.58 57.25 -9.17
N ASP A 633 -125.80 56.40 -8.18
CA ASP A 633 -127.11 55.81 -7.88
C ASP A 633 -128.13 56.87 -7.39
N MET A 634 -127.69 57.82 -6.55
CA MET A 634 -128.49 58.98 -6.16
C MET A 634 -128.82 59.89 -7.36
N THR A 635 -127.86 60.17 -8.23
CA THR A 635 -128.08 60.86 -9.51
C THR A 635 -129.13 60.14 -10.35
N SER A 636 -129.01 58.83 -10.52
CA SER A 636 -129.97 58.02 -11.31
C SER A 636 -131.39 58.08 -10.76
N LYS A 637 -131.55 58.02 -9.43
CA LYS A 637 -132.84 58.09 -8.73
C LYS A 637 -133.47 59.47 -8.74
N LEU A 638 -132.67 60.53 -8.70
CA LEU A 638 -133.14 61.92 -8.66
C LEU A 638 -133.37 62.54 -10.04
N PHE A 639 -132.70 62.06 -11.09
CA PHE A 639 -132.81 62.61 -12.45
C PHE A 639 -134.25 62.79 -12.98
N PRO A 640 -135.23 61.90 -12.69
CA PRO A 640 -136.62 62.07 -13.14
C PRO A 640 -137.44 63.12 -12.35
N THR A 641 -136.97 63.57 -11.19
CA THR A 641 -137.76 64.37 -10.22
C THR A 641 -137.08 65.68 -9.80
N ASP A 642 -135.75 65.71 -9.65
CA ASP A 642 -134.95 66.92 -9.45
C ASP A 642 -133.61 66.84 -10.19
N VAL A 643 -133.58 67.45 -11.37
CA VAL A 643 -132.39 67.54 -12.22
C VAL A 643 -131.27 68.38 -11.59
N LYS A 644 -131.58 69.34 -10.70
CA LYS A 644 -130.54 70.15 -10.04
C LYS A 644 -129.80 69.33 -8.99
N SER A 645 -130.52 68.62 -8.13
CA SER A 645 -129.90 67.72 -7.16
C SER A 645 -129.17 66.56 -7.85
N ALA A 646 -129.72 66.01 -8.94
CA ALA A 646 -129.05 64.97 -9.72
C ALA A 646 -127.72 65.45 -10.31
N ASN A 647 -127.66 66.67 -10.85
CA ASN A 647 -126.39 67.24 -11.34
C ASN A 647 -125.39 67.48 -10.20
N HIS A 648 -125.83 67.96 -9.03
CA HIS A 648 -124.93 68.14 -7.88
C HIS A 648 -124.27 66.83 -7.42
N HIS A 649 -125.02 65.72 -7.40
CA HIS A 649 -124.46 64.39 -7.12
C HIS A 649 -123.52 63.90 -8.25
N LEU A 650 -123.76 64.29 -9.50
CA LEU A 650 -122.84 63.99 -10.61
C LEU A 650 -121.52 64.76 -10.51
N ASP A 651 -121.56 66.04 -10.14
CA ASP A 651 -120.36 66.87 -9.92
C ASP A 651 -119.52 66.33 -8.76
N LEU A 652 -120.15 65.97 -7.63
CA LEU A 652 -119.49 65.30 -6.50
C LEU A 652 -118.79 63.99 -6.90
N ALA A 653 -119.42 63.18 -7.77
CA ALA A 653 -118.80 61.97 -8.30
C ALA A 653 -117.56 62.27 -9.16
N ALA A 654 -117.56 63.37 -9.92
CA ALA A 654 -116.42 63.78 -10.75
C ALA A 654 -115.23 64.28 -9.90
N ASP A 655 -115.48 65.08 -8.86
CA ASP A 655 -114.43 65.56 -7.94
C ASP A 655 -113.74 64.41 -7.19
N MET A 656 -114.51 63.40 -6.73
CA MET A 656 -113.96 62.21 -6.07
C MET A 656 -113.05 61.39 -7.01
N VAL A 657 -113.36 61.32 -8.31
CA VAL A 657 -112.50 60.70 -9.33
C VAL A 657 -111.20 61.51 -9.50
N ALA A 658 -111.29 62.85 -9.54
CA ALA A 658 -110.12 63.71 -9.71
C ALA A 658 -109.14 63.60 -8.54
N GLN A 659 -109.64 63.60 -7.29
CA GLN A 659 -108.80 63.44 -6.09
C GLN A 659 -108.09 62.08 -6.07
N SER A 660 -108.82 60.99 -6.36
CA SER A 660 -108.27 59.63 -6.40
C SER A 660 -107.08 59.49 -7.36
N GLN A 661 -107.07 60.21 -8.49
CA GLN A 661 -105.95 60.19 -9.44
C GLN A 661 -104.68 60.89 -8.93
N VAL A 662 -104.82 61.94 -8.12
CA VAL A 662 -103.67 62.67 -7.53
C VAL A 662 -103.01 61.82 -6.45
N GLU A 663 -103.82 61.13 -5.65
CA GLU A 663 -103.37 60.30 -4.53
C GLU A 663 -102.56 59.09 -5.03
N VAL A 664 -103.08 58.34 -6.01
CA VAL A 664 -102.37 57.24 -6.67
C VAL A 664 -101.06 57.72 -7.33
N ARG A 665 -101.02 58.93 -7.90
CA ARG A 665 -99.82 59.46 -8.56
C ARG A 665 -98.73 59.87 -7.55
N ARG A 666 -99.09 60.28 -6.31
CA ARG A 666 -98.13 60.63 -5.26
C ARG A 666 -97.36 59.40 -4.76
N SER A 667 -98.07 58.30 -4.47
CA SER A 667 -97.51 57.07 -3.87
C SER A 667 -96.47 56.32 -4.73
N VAL A 668 -96.23 56.75 -5.97
CA VAL A 668 -95.26 56.13 -6.89
C VAL A 668 -93.90 56.85 -6.88
N TRP A 669 -93.82 58.10 -6.37
CA TRP A 669 -92.67 58.99 -6.61
C TRP A 669 -91.57 59.00 -5.52
N ASP A 670 -91.85 58.58 -4.29
CA ASP A 670 -90.87 58.64 -3.17
C ASP A 670 -89.69 57.64 -3.27
N LEU A 671 -89.67 56.78 -4.30
CA LEU A 671 -88.82 55.59 -4.39
C LEU A 671 -87.51 55.76 -5.19
N ARG A 672 -86.92 56.96 -5.28
CA ARG A 672 -85.63 57.13 -5.99
C ARG A 672 -84.74 58.27 -5.50
N SER A 673 -83.45 57.96 -5.30
CA SER A 673 -82.36 58.94 -5.39
C SER A 673 -81.05 58.23 -5.78
N ARG A 674 -80.25 58.85 -6.65
CA ARG A 674 -78.91 58.41 -7.12
C ARG A 674 -78.05 59.64 -7.45
N ALA A 675 -77.98 60.58 -6.51
CA ALA A 675 -77.36 61.89 -6.75
C ALA A 675 -75.85 61.95 -6.38
N LEU A 676 -75.42 61.13 -5.42
CA LEU A 676 -74.02 61.13 -4.92
C LEU A 676 -73.07 60.23 -5.75
N GLU A 677 -73.59 59.48 -6.74
CA GLU A 677 -72.76 58.67 -7.65
C GLU A 677 -71.98 59.51 -8.69
N GLN A 678 -72.23 60.84 -8.80
CA GLN A 678 -71.75 61.68 -9.91
C GLN A 678 -71.25 63.09 -9.54
N PHE A 679 -71.50 63.57 -8.32
CA PHE A 679 -71.14 64.93 -7.89
C PHE A 679 -70.67 64.91 -6.43
N ASP A 680 -69.86 65.90 -6.03
CA ASP A 680 -69.59 66.18 -4.62
C ASP A 680 -70.85 66.74 -3.92
N LEU A 681 -70.86 66.78 -2.58
CA LEU A 681 -72.03 67.24 -1.82
C LEU A 681 -72.56 68.63 -2.28
N PRO A 682 -71.72 69.67 -2.53
CA PRO A 682 -72.20 70.93 -3.11
C PRO A 682 -72.84 70.76 -4.49
N GLY A 683 -72.25 69.98 -5.39
CA GLY A 683 -72.81 69.70 -6.71
C GLY A 683 -74.14 68.92 -6.65
N ALA A 684 -74.24 67.94 -5.76
CA ALA A 684 -75.46 67.16 -5.53
C ALA A 684 -76.60 68.02 -4.94
N LEU A 685 -76.27 69.02 -4.11
CA LEU A 685 -77.21 70.02 -3.59
C LEU A 685 -77.66 71.00 -4.68
N VAL A 686 -76.75 71.50 -5.53
CA VAL A 686 -77.10 72.34 -6.69
C VAL A 686 -78.00 71.59 -7.67
N ALA A 687 -77.70 70.32 -7.95
CA ALA A 687 -78.51 69.47 -8.82
C ALA A 687 -79.91 69.21 -8.22
N SER A 688 -79.98 68.80 -6.95
CA SER A 688 -81.24 68.53 -6.25
C SER A 688 -82.10 69.79 -6.15
N GLY A 689 -81.50 70.93 -5.78
CA GLY A 689 -82.20 72.20 -5.63
C GLY A 689 -82.76 72.70 -6.95
N LYS A 690 -81.96 72.73 -8.02
CA LYS A 690 -82.43 73.10 -9.37
C LYS A 690 -83.57 72.21 -9.85
N GLN A 691 -83.52 70.90 -9.57
CA GLN A 691 -84.60 69.98 -9.94
C GLN A 691 -85.87 70.17 -9.09
N LEU A 692 -85.74 70.61 -7.84
CA LEU A 692 -86.87 70.89 -6.96
C LEU A 692 -87.54 72.25 -7.27
N THR A 693 -86.77 73.27 -7.66
CA THR A 693 -87.30 74.60 -8.03
C THR A 693 -87.71 74.72 -9.51
N ASP A 694 -87.51 73.68 -10.33
CA ASP A 694 -87.90 73.71 -11.74
C ASP A 694 -89.43 73.88 -11.88
N GLY A 695 -89.86 74.91 -12.61
CA GLY A 695 -91.27 75.32 -12.68
C GLY A 695 -91.78 76.16 -11.48
N THR A 696 -90.91 76.71 -10.64
CA THR A 696 -91.27 77.67 -9.57
C THR A 696 -90.51 79.00 -9.72
N ASP A 697 -91.09 80.10 -9.22
CA ASP A 697 -90.47 81.43 -9.24
C ASP A 697 -89.42 81.64 -8.13
N ILE A 698 -89.01 80.58 -7.41
CA ILE A 698 -88.08 80.67 -6.27
C ILE A 698 -86.63 80.71 -6.78
N HIS A 699 -85.92 81.80 -6.53
CA HIS A 699 -84.49 81.88 -6.83
C HIS A 699 -83.68 81.06 -5.83
N PHE A 700 -82.92 80.06 -6.30
CA PHE A 700 -82.14 79.16 -5.46
C PHE A 700 -80.64 79.25 -5.72
N GLU A 701 -79.86 79.43 -4.65
CA GLU A 701 -78.39 79.43 -4.67
C GLU A 701 -77.77 78.46 -3.64
N VAL A 702 -76.56 77.97 -3.96
CA VAL A 702 -75.72 77.21 -3.02
C VAL A 702 -74.35 77.86 -2.98
N ASN A 703 -73.96 78.36 -1.80
CA ASN A 703 -72.71 79.06 -1.56
C ASN A 703 -71.80 78.23 -0.65
N THR A 704 -70.49 78.28 -0.89
CA THR A 704 -69.48 77.53 -0.12
C THR A 704 -68.43 78.47 0.49
N LYS A 705 -68.00 78.17 1.72
CA LYS A 705 -66.91 78.83 2.44
C LYS A 705 -65.89 77.79 2.91
N GLY A 706 -64.64 78.22 3.06
CA GLY A 706 -63.51 77.33 3.30
C GLY A 706 -63.12 76.52 2.05
N ARG A 707 -62.36 75.44 2.23
CA ARG A 707 -61.94 74.54 1.16
C ARG A 707 -62.82 73.29 1.16
N VAL A 708 -63.62 73.13 0.10
CA VAL A 708 -64.42 71.92 -0.14
C VAL A 708 -63.51 70.69 -0.12
N ARG A 709 -63.97 69.65 0.59
CA ARG A 709 -63.32 68.35 0.73
C ARG A 709 -64.38 67.25 0.86
N PRO A 710 -64.08 66.00 0.48
CA PRO A 710 -64.97 64.88 0.76
C PRO A 710 -65.21 64.75 2.27
N LEU A 711 -66.44 64.44 2.64
CA LEU A 711 -66.83 64.05 3.99
C LEU A 711 -67.08 62.53 4.03
N PRO A 712 -67.16 61.90 5.20
CA PRO A 712 -67.69 60.55 5.33
C PRO A 712 -69.05 60.41 4.62
N GLU A 713 -69.22 59.35 3.84
CA GLU A 713 -70.41 59.09 2.98
C GLU A 713 -71.73 59.22 3.75
N THR A 714 -71.77 58.73 4.99
CA THR A 714 -72.92 58.83 5.89
C THR A 714 -73.28 60.28 6.28
N ILE A 715 -72.31 61.18 6.32
CA ILE A 715 -72.53 62.63 6.52
C ILE A 715 -73.08 63.24 5.23
N GLU A 716 -72.50 62.93 4.07
CA GLU A 716 -72.96 63.48 2.78
C GLU A 716 -74.39 63.04 2.44
N GLU A 717 -74.73 61.76 2.64
CA GLU A 717 -76.09 61.25 2.48
C GLU A 717 -77.11 61.98 3.37
N ASN A 718 -76.84 62.08 4.67
CA ASN A 718 -77.80 62.67 5.61
C ASN A 718 -77.90 64.20 5.41
N LEU A 719 -76.81 64.90 5.11
CA LEU A 719 -76.86 66.33 4.76
C LEU A 719 -77.67 66.56 3.47
N LEU A 720 -77.48 65.75 2.43
CA LEU A 720 -78.25 65.85 1.20
C LEU A 720 -79.75 65.57 1.43
N ARG A 721 -80.10 64.57 2.26
CA ARG A 721 -81.49 64.27 2.60
C ARG A 721 -82.14 65.34 3.48
N ILE A 722 -81.40 65.94 4.42
CA ILE A 722 -81.87 67.07 5.22
C ILE A 722 -82.18 68.28 4.32
N ALA A 723 -81.29 68.58 3.38
CA ALA A 723 -81.49 69.69 2.43
C ALA A 723 -82.64 69.45 1.44
N GLN A 724 -82.81 68.22 0.93
CA GLN A 724 -83.95 67.86 0.07
C GLN A 724 -85.27 68.03 0.81
N GLU A 725 -85.37 67.59 2.06
CA GLU A 725 -86.56 67.77 2.89
C GLU A 725 -86.81 69.25 3.22
N ALA A 726 -85.77 70.01 3.59
CA ALA A 726 -85.88 71.44 3.85
C ALA A 726 -86.38 72.20 2.61
N MET A 727 -85.81 71.96 1.42
CA MET A 727 -86.26 72.58 0.17
C MET A 727 -87.68 72.18 -0.22
N ALA A 728 -88.08 70.92 0.00
CA ALA A 728 -89.46 70.50 -0.20
C ALA A 728 -90.44 71.23 0.72
N ASN A 729 -90.04 71.53 1.96
CA ASN A 729 -90.85 72.32 2.90
C ASN A 729 -90.90 73.81 2.50
N VAL A 730 -89.79 74.38 2.02
CA VAL A 730 -89.78 75.74 1.43
C VAL A 730 -90.81 75.84 0.29
N ILE A 731 -90.73 74.96 -0.70
CA ILE A 731 -91.61 74.98 -1.89
C ILE A 731 -93.10 74.78 -1.51
N LYS A 732 -93.40 73.90 -0.55
CA LYS A 732 -94.78 73.60 -0.15
C LYS A 732 -95.41 74.63 0.81
N HIS A 733 -94.60 75.32 1.62
CA HIS A 733 -95.11 76.00 2.82
C HIS A 733 -94.60 77.43 3.04
N SER A 734 -93.53 77.89 2.39
CA SER A 734 -92.92 79.19 2.71
C SER A 734 -93.55 80.40 2.00
N GLU A 735 -94.06 80.25 0.77
CA GLU A 735 -94.34 81.40 -0.14
C GLU A 735 -93.10 82.31 -0.37
N ALA A 736 -91.88 81.78 -0.18
CA ALA A 736 -90.63 82.47 -0.45
C ALA A 736 -90.43 82.77 -1.95
N THR A 737 -89.72 83.85 -2.25
CA THR A 737 -89.22 84.18 -3.59
C THR A 737 -87.73 83.86 -3.76
N SER A 738 -87.02 83.58 -2.66
CA SER A 738 -85.61 83.16 -2.69
C SER A 738 -85.30 82.21 -1.54
N ALA A 739 -84.44 81.23 -1.80
CA ALA A 739 -83.87 80.33 -0.81
C ALA A 739 -82.39 80.07 -1.09
N SER A 740 -81.60 79.86 -0.04
CA SER A 740 -80.15 79.62 -0.15
C SER A 740 -79.68 78.51 0.77
N ILE A 741 -78.63 77.81 0.35
CA ILE A 741 -77.84 76.91 1.21
C ILE A 741 -76.42 77.44 1.30
N GLU A 742 -75.91 77.62 2.51
CA GLU A 742 -74.50 77.90 2.77
C GLU A 742 -73.82 76.69 3.43
N LEU A 743 -72.67 76.29 2.88
CA LEU A 743 -71.79 75.26 3.45
C LEU A 743 -70.43 75.85 3.84
N ASP A 744 -70.11 75.89 5.14
CA ASP A 744 -68.82 76.36 5.64
C ASP A 744 -67.94 75.21 6.13
N TYR A 745 -66.81 75.01 5.45
CA TYR A 745 -65.85 73.93 5.66
C TYR A 745 -64.72 74.35 6.62
N GLY A 746 -65.03 74.40 7.91
CA GLY A 746 -64.03 74.57 8.98
C GLY A 746 -63.05 73.39 9.12
N PRO A 747 -62.00 73.48 9.96
CA PRO A 747 -60.95 72.45 10.03
C PRO A 747 -61.43 71.06 10.44
N GLN A 748 -62.27 70.97 11.47
CA GLN A 748 -62.84 69.71 12.01
C GLN A 748 -64.37 69.77 12.12
N THR A 749 -65.02 70.67 11.39
CA THR A 749 -66.47 70.86 11.40
C THR A 749 -66.98 71.28 10.02
N VAL A 750 -68.18 70.86 9.65
CA VAL A 750 -68.95 71.48 8.57
C VAL A 750 -70.24 72.07 9.15
N LEU A 751 -70.50 73.33 8.81
CA LEU A 751 -71.77 73.99 9.08
C LEU A 751 -72.60 73.99 7.79
N MET A 752 -73.85 73.57 7.89
CA MET A 752 -74.87 73.82 6.87
C MET A 752 -75.88 74.83 7.44
N GLU A 753 -76.10 75.92 6.71
CA GLU A 753 -77.22 76.84 6.94
C GLU A 753 -78.14 76.82 5.69
N ILE A 754 -79.45 76.70 5.89
CA ILE A 754 -80.48 76.79 4.84
C ILE A 754 -81.42 77.93 5.21
N ARG A 755 -81.67 78.88 4.31
CA ARG A 755 -82.50 80.06 4.59
C ARG A 755 -83.51 80.33 3.47
N ASP A 756 -84.74 80.68 3.84
CA ASP A 756 -85.75 81.23 2.93
C ASP A 756 -86.23 82.61 3.38
N ASN A 757 -86.83 83.38 2.45
CA ASN A 757 -87.40 84.71 2.71
C ASN A 757 -88.95 84.72 2.78
N GLY A 758 -89.57 83.58 3.07
CA GLY A 758 -91.02 83.40 3.06
C GLY A 758 -91.73 83.87 4.33
N LYS A 759 -92.96 83.40 4.53
CA LYS A 759 -93.84 83.82 5.64
C LYS A 759 -93.45 83.27 7.02
N GLY A 760 -92.48 82.36 7.12
CA GLY A 760 -92.02 81.76 8.38
C GLY A 760 -93.12 81.04 9.18
N PHE A 761 -92.82 80.64 10.42
CA PHE A 761 -93.77 80.05 11.36
C PHE A 761 -93.36 80.28 12.82
N ASP A 762 -94.28 80.02 13.76
CA ASP A 762 -94.00 80.11 15.21
C ASP A 762 -93.53 78.75 15.76
N LEU A 763 -92.25 78.69 16.13
CA LEU A 763 -91.61 77.51 16.73
C LEU A 763 -92.20 77.11 18.09
N GLY A 764 -92.87 78.02 18.80
CA GLY A 764 -93.46 77.77 20.12
C GLY A 764 -94.59 76.73 20.11
N ASN A 765 -95.31 76.59 18.99
CA ASN A 765 -96.45 75.68 18.84
C ASN A 765 -96.09 74.30 18.24
N CYS A 766 -94.83 74.05 17.86
CA CYS A 766 -94.46 72.84 17.09
C CYS A 766 -94.30 71.54 17.92
N ASN A 767 -94.58 71.55 19.22
CA ASN A 767 -94.32 70.41 20.13
C ASN A 767 -95.47 69.39 20.19
N GLY A 768 -95.78 68.74 19.07
CA GLY A 768 -96.75 67.63 19.04
C GLY A 768 -96.77 66.86 17.72
N ALA A 769 -96.82 65.53 17.79
CA ALA A 769 -96.90 64.64 16.63
C ALA A 769 -98.32 64.54 16.01
N GLY A 770 -99.10 65.63 16.08
CA GLY A 770 -100.49 65.69 15.60
C GLY A 770 -100.63 66.40 14.25
N ASP A 771 -100.05 67.59 14.11
CA ASP A 771 -100.36 68.52 13.01
C ASP A 771 -99.45 68.37 11.79
N GLY A 772 -99.23 67.13 11.33
CA GLY A 772 -98.66 66.83 10.01
C GLY A 772 -97.19 67.20 9.74
N HIS A 773 -96.46 67.78 10.71
CA HIS A 773 -95.08 68.27 10.57
C HIS A 773 -93.97 67.19 10.48
N PHE A 774 -94.24 66.07 9.79
CA PHE A 774 -93.33 64.92 9.67
C PHE A 774 -91.95 65.29 9.09
N GLY A 775 -91.87 66.29 8.20
CA GLY A 775 -90.60 66.75 7.61
C GLY A 775 -89.61 67.31 8.65
N LEU A 776 -90.09 68.10 9.62
CA LEU A 776 -89.25 68.67 10.68
C LEU A 776 -88.74 67.60 11.65
N VAL A 777 -89.57 66.59 11.95
CA VAL A 777 -89.16 65.41 12.72
C VAL A 777 -88.10 64.61 11.95
N GLY A 778 -88.33 64.38 10.65
CA GLY A 778 -87.40 63.66 9.76
C GLY A 778 -86.06 64.37 9.56
N ILE A 779 -86.01 65.70 9.62
CA ILE A 779 -84.76 66.48 9.67
C ILE A 779 -84.08 66.30 11.02
N SER A 780 -84.83 66.45 12.11
CA SER A 780 -84.31 66.38 13.49
C SER A 780 -83.74 65.01 13.85
N GLU A 781 -84.35 63.91 13.37
CA GLU A 781 -83.79 62.57 13.53
C GLU A 781 -82.49 62.36 12.75
N ARG A 782 -82.40 62.88 11.51
CA ARG A 782 -81.18 62.75 10.70
C ARG A 782 -80.04 63.57 11.27
N ALA A 783 -80.32 64.76 11.80
CA ALA A 783 -79.34 65.55 12.54
C ALA A 783 -78.79 64.76 13.75
N LYS A 784 -79.67 64.15 14.56
CA LYS A 784 -79.27 63.31 15.70
C LYS A 784 -78.42 62.10 15.30
N ARG A 785 -78.67 61.49 14.13
CA ARG A 785 -77.82 60.41 13.57
C ARG A 785 -76.41 60.89 13.20
N LEU A 786 -76.23 62.18 12.94
CA LEU A 786 -74.93 62.83 12.72
C LEU A 786 -74.34 63.44 14.01
N GLY A 787 -74.91 63.17 15.18
CA GLY A 787 -74.43 63.71 16.46
C GLY A 787 -74.66 65.22 16.68
N THR A 788 -75.38 65.89 15.77
CA THR A 788 -75.72 67.31 15.88
C THR A 788 -77.21 67.50 16.20
N GLU A 789 -77.54 68.64 16.80
CA GLU A 789 -78.92 69.13 16.81
C GLU A 789 -79.19 69.92 15.51
N ALA A 790 -80.46 70.00 15.10
CA ALA A 790 -80.92 70.87 14.02
C ALA A 790 -81.60 72.09 14.66
N VAL A 791 -80.99 73.26 14.51
CA VAL A 791 -81.50 74.51 15.10
C VAL A 791 -82.31 75.25 14.05
N PHE A 792 -83.62 75.33 14.28
CA PHE A 792 -84.53 76.16 13.49
C PHE A 792 -84.69 77.54 14.13
N ASP A 793 -84.74 78.56 13.28
CA ASP A 793 -84.87 79.98 13.63
C ASP A 793 -85.88 80.58 12.64
N SER A 794 -87.12 80.77 13.08
CA SER A 794 -88.25 81.19 12.24
C SER A 794 -89.15 82.13 13.02
N LYS A 795 -89.75 83.12 12.33
CA LYS A 795 -90.85 83.93 12.86
C LYS A 795 -91.86 84.24 11.75
N PRO A 796 -93.15 84.35 12.07
CA PRO A 796 -94.15 84.82 11.12
C PRO A 796 -93.77 86.17 10.48
N GLY A 797 -93.56 86.18 9.16
CA GLY A 797 -93.19 87.34 8.35
C GLY A 797 -91.68 87.60 8.16
N GLU A 798 -90.79 86.80 8.76
CA GLU A 798 -89.32 87.01 8.68
C GLU A 798 -88.55 85.88 7.97
N GLY A 799 -89.23 84.89 7.40
CA GLY A 799 -88.63 83.70 6.79
C GLY A 799 -88.26 82.60 7.80
N THR A 800 -87.51 81.60 7.33
CA THR A 800 -86.93 80.55 8.19
C THR A 800 -85.44 80.37 7.89
N THR A 801 -84.67 80.07 8.93
CA THR A 801 -83.31 79.55 8.83
C THR A 801 -83.19 78.22 9.59
N LEU A 802 -82.60 77.21 8.96
CA LEU A 802 -82.17 75.94 9.58
C LEU A 802 -80.65 75.91 9.63
N ARG A 803 -80.07 75.61 10.80
CA ARG A 803 -78.62 75.49 11.02
C ARG A 803 -78.30 74.13 11.64
N LEU A 804 -77.26 73.46 11.14
CA LEU A 804 -76.69 72.27 11.76
C LEU A 804 -75.16 72.23 11.60
N ARG A 805 -74.45 71.82 12.65
CA ARG A 805 -72.97 71.79 12.70
C ARG A 805 -72.49 70.39 13.01
N VAL A 806 -72.01 69.70 11.98
CA VAL A 806 -71.47 68.34 12.10
C VAL A 806 -69.98 68.44 12.44
N THR A 807 -69.58 67.82 13.56
CA THR A 807 -68.16 67.61 13.90
C THR A 807 -67.61 66.45 13.07
N ILE A 808 -66.36 66.58 12.62
CA ILE A 808 -65.66 65.61 11.79
C ILE A 808 -64.43 65.16 12.58
N ASP A 809 -64.61 64.13 13.40
CA ASP A 809 -63.51 63.55 14.18
C ASP A 809 -62.46 62.95 13.23
N GLN A 810 -61.21 63.40 13.38
CA GLN A 810 -60.12 63.03 12.48
C GLN A 810 -59.42 61.73 12.93
N GLU A 811 -59.93 60.59 12.46
CA GLU A 811 -59.14 59.35 12.30
C GLU A 811 -58.76 59.05 10.84
N VAL A 812 -58.55 60.10 10.04
CA VAL A 812 -57.78 60.02 8.79
C VAL A 812 -56.81 61.21 8.70
N THR A 813 -55.51 60.92 8.69
CA THR A 813 -54.46 61.87 8.30
C THR A 813 -53.96 61.50 6.91
N PRO A 814 -54.22 62.32 5.87
CA PRO A 814 -53.63 62.16 4.55
C PRO A 814 -52.11 62.38 4.56
N GLN A 815 -51.44 61.98 3.47
CA GLN A 815 -49.97 62.03 3.31
C GLN A 815 -49.40 63.45 3.36
N GLU A 816 -48.15 63.58 3.82
CA GLU A 816 -47.28 64.73 3.51
C GLU A 816 -45.85 64.26 3.17
N SER A 817 -44.96 65.18 2.78
CA SER A 817 -43.93 64.94 1.75
C SER A 817 -42.49 65.33 2.11
N ILE A 818 -41.51 64.63 1.50
CA ILE A 818 -40.21 65.10 0.93
C ILE A 818 -39.34 66.05 1.80
N PRO A 819 -38.08 65.66 2.11
CA PRO A 819 -36.91 66.27 1.44
C PRO A 819 -36.23 65.29 0.47
N GLU A 820 -35.64 65.64 -0.68
CA GLU A 820 -34.73 66.75 -1.02
C GLU A 820 -33.30 66.66 -0.43
N ASP A 821 -32.53 65.77 -1.06
CA ASP A 821 -31.33 66.10 -1.87
C ASP A 821 -29.91 66.09 -1.24
N MET A 822 -28.91 65.93 -2.14
CA MET A 822 -27.45 66.09 -1.98
C MET A 822 -26.68 65.01 -1.17
N VAL A 823 -25.49 64.51 -1.58
CA VAL A 823 -24.70 64.78 -2.81
C VAL A 823 -23.74 63.62 -3.18
N ALA A 824 -23.39 63.55 -4.47
CA ALA A 824 -22.33 62.75 -5.10
C ALA A 824 -22.51 61.20 -5.12
N LYS A 825 -22.14 60.49 -6.19
CA LYS A 825 -21.27 60.87 -7.32
C LYS A 825 -21.69 60.23 -8.63
#